data_AF-A0A496D5Y7-F1
#
_entry.id   AF-A0A496D5Y7-F1
#
_cell.length_a   1.000
_cell.length_b   1.000
_cell.length_c   1.000
_cell.angle_alpha   90.00
_cell.angle_beta   90.00
_cell.angle_gamma   90.00
#
_symmetry.space_group_name_H-M   'P 1'
#
loop_
_entity.id
_entity.type
_entity.pdbx_description
1 polymer ?
#
loop_
_entity_poly.entity_id
_entity_poly.type
_entity_poly.pdbx_seq_one_letter_code
_entity_poly.pdbx_strand_id
1 'polypeptide(L)'
;MKKQTVILFLLLGLSHTAFAQRVIENPAYEFKSTGINTITQIERNKENTRVQVHCEFIPHWWISFDSTTYIKDADTGKKYFPTGIEGTEFGKKTFMPDSGDSTFVLIFPPFDKKMKKFDYIESDTGEGSIFGISLKKTKDQKKKPVEESIYGTWEDMEKQLAAEADPSTGYGTDFFRKDTAHLRGFLKGYDPRAGFSTGMIYTGNELTREDYPTVIQIHPDGRFEADFLLNHPWEGYISFKRTSIPFYIEPGETLFISLDWEDFLMADRYRDRRYEFKNIDFKGASAGINKELNKFKVNTFNYRNFEKQLKTLAPAEFKQQQLNALKEADNSLAEKLKQNTISIKGQQLLKNKILLSFYGALFDYVMTRRYYASQDSTNEILKQPIPDDYYNFLPKINSNDKSLLVSNMFSSFINRYEYMGPFNNADMTFTPENKLEMFSKGWLRKDSVLRNELQVTPGLLFEIAKTRSLNYALEMLTPKEGHLLAEEINNSISEPFLKEETMRMYAKKFPEGEKQAYKLPDGKATDIFRKMTDPHKGKFVLVDFWATTCGPCIYGIKHMQPLRDKYKGSPDLAFVYITDTGGSPEESYNKFISENDMGDNLFRLPEDEYNYLRQLFKFNGIPRYVMLDRDGNVVDDNFPGHNAEYEIQKLFPDKK
;
A
#
# COMPACT_ATOMS: atom_id res chain seq x y z
N MET A 1 17.95 -76.47 53.40
CA MET A 1 16.82 -76.52 52.43
C MET A 1 16.45 -75.12 51.96
N LYS A 2 16.92 -74.72 50.77
CA LYS A 2 16.11 -74.16 49.66
C LYS A 2 17.08 -73.70 48.56
N LYS A 3 16.84 -74.23 47.38
CA LYS A 3 17.67 -74.22 46.16
C LYS A 3 17.75 -72.81 45.58
N GLN A 4 18.97 -72.36 45.24
CA GLN A 4 19.17 -71.33 44.23
C GLN A 4 19.38 -72.04 42.90
N THR A 5 18.39 -71.95 42.03
CA THR A 5 18.45 -72.46 40.66
C THR A 5 19.12 -71.41 39.79
N VAL A 6 20.31 -71.73 39.29
CA VAL A 6 20.93 -71.05 38.14
C VAL A 6 20.27 -71.62 36.88
N ILE A 7 19.59 -70.78 36.10
CA ILE A 7 19.27 -71.08 34.70
C ILE A 7 19.87 -69.95 33.85
N LEU A 8 20.84 -70.38 33.06
CA LEU A 8 21.48 -69.68 31.96
C LEU A 8 20.46 -69.52 30.82
N PHE A 9 20.14 -68.29 30.42
CA PHE A 9 19.44 -68.04 29.16
C PHE A 9 20.40 -67.41 28.14
N LEU A 10 20.51 -68.09 27.00
CA LEU A 10 21.31 -67.73 25.84
C LEU A 10 20.96 -66.32 25.34
N LEU A 11 21.98 -65.46 25.25
CA LEU A 11 21.97 -64.26 24.41
C LEU A 11 22.11 -64.69 22.94
N LEU A 12 20.97 -64.93 22.28
CA LEU A 12 20.90 -64.95 20.82
C LEU A 12 20.98 -63.51 20.32
N GLY A 13 22.13 -63.16 19.74
CA GLY A 13 22.36 -61.90 19.08
C GLY A 13 21.43 -61.72 17.89
N LEU A 14 20.45 -60.82 18.04
CA LEU A 14 19.87 -60.09 16.92
C LEU A 14 20.61 -58.77 16.83
N SER A 15 21.64 -58.73 15.98
CA SER A 15 22.25 -57.50 15.51
C SER A 15 21.26 -56.76 14.61
N HIS A 16 20.24 -56.15 15.21
CA HIS A 16 19.63 -54.99 14.59
C HIS A 16 20.71 -53.91 14.56
N THR A 17 21.30 -53.68 13.39
CA THR A 17 22.00 -52.43 13.12
C THR A 17 20.95 -51.33 13.24
N ALA A 18 20.71 -50.85 14.47
CA ALA A 18 19.99 -49.62 14.72
C ALA A 18 20.74 -48.55 13.93
N PHE A 19 20.16 -48.12 12.80
CA PHE A 19 20.68 -46.96 12.10
C PHE A 19 20.57 -45.82 13.11
N ALA A 20 21.70 -45.27 13.55
CA ALA A 20 21.70 -44.19 14.53
C ALA A 20 20.79 -43.08 14.01
N GLN A 21 19.66 -42.86 14.70
CA GLN A 21 18.74 -41.77 14.43
C GLN A 21 19.55 -40.48 14.51
N ARG A 22 19.68 -39.78 13.39
CA ARG A 22 20.44 -38.53 13.36
C ARG A 22 19.46 -37.40 13.63
N VAL A 23 19.47 -36.96 14.88
CA VAL A 23 18.75 -35.78 15.34
C VAL A 23 19.67 -34.56 15.22
N ILE A 24 19.13 -33.48 14.65
CA ILE A 24 19.77 -32.17 14.55
C ILE A 24 18.83 -31.19 15.26
N GLU A 25 19.28 -30.62 16.36
CA GLU A 25 18.54 -29.62 17.11
C GLU A 25 18.98 -28.22 16.69
N ASN A 26 18.03 -27.29 16.59
CA ASN A 26 18.21 -25.90 16.20
C ASN A 26 19.16 -25.74 15.00
N PRO A 27 18.82 -26.35 13.84
CA PRO A 27 19.68 -26.30 12.66
C PRO A 27 19.93 -24.85 12.24
N ALA A 28 21.19 -24.53 11.94
CA ALA A 28 21.53 -23.24 11.35
C ALA A 28 20.86 -23.08 9.97
N TYR A 29 20.46 -21.87 9.64
CA TYR A 29 19.89 -21.48 8.35
C TYR A 29 20.63 -20.25 7.80
N GLU A 30 20.45 -19.97 6.52
CA GLU A 30 21.06 -18.79 5.88
C GLU A 30 20.13 -17.58 5.91
N PHE A 31 18.84 -17.78 5.62
CA PHE A 31 17.86 -16.71 5.55
C PHE A 31 16.45 -17.25 5.86
N LYS A 32 15.58 -16.41 6.42
CA LYS A 32 14.15 -16.71 6.62
C LYS A 32 13.31 -15.55 6.09
N SER A 33 12.23 -15.86 5.36
CA SER A 33 11.27 -14.86 4.88
C SER A 33 10.05 -14.71 5.77
N THR A 34 9.98 -15.48 6.87
CA THR A 34 8.87 -15.45 7.83
C THR A 34 9.37 -15.36 9.26
N GLY A 35 8.65 -14.59 10.07
CA GLY A 35 8.83 -14.60 11.51
C GLY A 35 8.05 -15.71 12.21
N ILE A 36 7.05 -16.30 11.55
CA ILE A 36 6.10 -17.22 12.18
C ILE A 36 6.74 -18.60 12.38
N ASN A 37 7.39 -19.13 11.34
CA ASN A 37 7.89 -20.51 11.34
C ASN A 37 9.39 -20.57 11.68
N THR A 38 9.76 -21.49 12.56
CA THR A 38 11.17 -21.83 12.89
C THR A 38 11.34 -23.35 12.92
N ILE A 39 12.35 -23.88 12.23
CA ILE A 39 12.68 -25.31 12.33
C ILE A 39 13.57 -25.53 13.54
N THR A 40 13.05 -26.27 14.52
CA THR A 40 13.72 -26.51 15.81
C THR A 40 14.38 -27.88 15.88
N GLN A 41 13.94 -28.85 15.08
CA GLN A 41 14.52 -30.18 15.05
C GLN A 41 14.36 -30.87 13.70
N ILE A 42 15.37 -31.65 13.30
CA ILE A 42 15.31 -32.53 12.13
C ILE A 42 15.77 -33.92 12.56
N GLU A 43 14.93 -34.93 12.33
CA GLU A 43 15.25 -36.33 12.57
C GLU A 43 15.31 -37.10 11.25
N ARG A 44 16.44 -37.80 11.03
CA ARG A 44 16.63 -38.63 9.83
C ARG A 44 16.73 -40.10 10.21
N ASN A 45 15.91 -40.92 9.57
CA ASN A 45 15.99 -42.38 9.62
C ASN A 45 15.89 -42.96 8.18
N LYS A 46 15.79 -44.30 8.06
CA LYS A 46 15.73 -44.98 6.74
C LYS A 46 14.38 -44.84 6.04
N GLU A 47 13.32 -44.60 6.79
CA GLU A 47 11.93 -44.62 6.32
C GLU A 47 11.44 -43.22 5.94
N ASN A 48 11.84 -42.20 6.71
CA ASN A 48 11.41 -40.83 6.54
C ASN A 48 12.41 -39.82 7.12
N THR A 49 12.17 -38.55 6.83
CA THR A 49 12.78 -37.42 7.52
C THR A 49 11.68 -36.58 8.17
N ARG A 50 11.81 -36.34 9.47
CA ARG A 50 10.84 -35.59 10.27
C ARG A 50 11.40 -34.21 10.55
N VAL A 51 10.63 -33.17 10.26
CA VAL A 51 11.02 -31.77 10.43
C VAL A 51 10.04 -31.13 11.39
N GLN A 52 10.53 -30.77 12.57
CA GLN A 52 9.76 -30.09 13.60
C GLN A 52 9.74 -28.59 13.30
N VAL A 53 8.55 -28.04 13.14
CA VAL A 53 8.31 -26.61 12.90
C VAL A 53 7.63 -26.03 14.13
N HIS A 54 8.32 -25.12 14.79
CA HIS A 54 7.76 -24.28 15.84
C HIS A 54 7.16 -23.02 15.21
N CYS A 55 5.91 -22.74 15.58
CA CYS A 55 5.15 -21.61 15.06
C CYS A 55 4.85 -20.63 16.20
N GLU A 56 5.29 -19.39 16.04
CA GLU A 56 4.97 -18.26 16.92
C GLU A 56 4.05 -17.29 16.15
N PHE A 57 2.79 -17.23 16.54
CA PHE A 57 1.79 -16.40 15.87
C PHE A 57 0.75 -15.82 16.84
N ILE A 58 -0.20 -15.06 16.32
CA ILE A 58 -1.19 -14.36 17.14
C ILE A 58 -2.11 -15.39 17.81
N PRO A 59 -2.36 -15.29 19.14
CA PRO A 59 -3.31 -16.15 19.82
C PRO A 59 -4.67 -16.19 19.12
N HIS A 60 -5.26 -17.38 19.00
CA HIS A 60 -6.53 -17.65 18.32
C HIS A 60 -6.57 -17.31 16.82
N TRP A 61 -5.45 -16.96 16.19
CA TRP A 61 -5.36 -16.94 14.73
C TRP A 61 -5.09 -18.36 14.23
N TRP A 62 -5.34 -18.62 12.95
CA TRP A 62 -5.10 -19.94 12.39
C TRP A 62 -3.84 -19.96 11.52
N ILE A 63 -3.21 -21.13 11.50
CA ILE A 63 -2.20 -21.52 10.51
C ILE A 63 -2.69 -22.75 9.74
N SER A 64 -2.10 -23.01 8.58
CA SER A 64 -2.39 -24.20 7.77
C SER A 64 -1.13 -24.59 7.02
N PHE A 65 -0.86 -25.90 6.93
CA PHE A 65 0.19 -26.43 6.07
C PHE A 65 -0.46 -27.09 4.87
N ASP A 66 -0.08 -26.68 3.66
CA ASP A 66 -0.52 -27.35 2.45
C ASP A 66 0.37 -28.56 2.14
N SER A 67 -0.21 -29.55 1.46
CA SER A 67 0.53 -30.64 0.83
C SER A 67 1.51 -30.19 -0.26
N THR A 68 1.34 -28.98 -0.80
CA THR A 68 2.22 -28.35 -1.79
C THR A 68 3.49 -27.75 -1.18
N THR A 69 3.55 -27.56 0.14
CA THR A 69 4.79 -27.23 0.86
C THR A 69 5.86 -28.26 0.53
N TYR A 70 7.11 -27.84 0.32
CA TYR A 70 8.17 -28.78 -0.04
C TYR A 70 9.53 -28.39 0.51
N ILE A 71 10.38 -29.41 0.61
CA ILE A 71 11.80 -29.24 0.85
C ILE A 71 12.54 -29.34 -0.48
N LYS A 72 13.38 -28.35 -0.76
CA LYS A 72 14.24 -28.31 -1.94
C LYS A 72 15.68 -28.59 -1.53
N ASP A 73 16.29 -29.63 -2.11
CA ASP A 73 17.73 -29.84 -2.00
C ASP A 73 18.46 -28.61 -2.55
N ALA A 74 19.29 -27.96 -1.73
CA ALA A 74 19.98 -26.74 -2.12
C ALA A 74 21.07 -26.99 -3.19
N ASP A 75 21.63 -28.21 -3.26
CA ASP A 75 22.69 -28.56 -4.21
C ASP A 75 22.12 -29.11 -5.52
N THR A 76 21.04 -29.91 -5.44
CA THR A 76 20.49 -30.61 -6.61
C THR A 76 19.19 -30.02 -7.15
N GLY A 77 18.52 -29.15 -6.39
CA GLY A 77 17.21 -28.60 -6.72
C GLY A 77 16.04 -29.60 -6.60
N LYS A 78 16.31 -30.84 -6.22
CA LYS A 78 15.29 -31.89 -6.07
C LYS A 78 14.28 -31.51 -4.99
N LYS A 79 12.99 -31.59 -5.33
CA LYS A 79 11.88 -31.33 -4.40
C LYS A 79 11.45 -32.60 -3.68
N TYR A 80 11.13 -32.46 -2.40
CA TYR A 80 10.58 -33.47 -1.51
C TYR A 80 9.30 -32.91 -0.89
N PHE A 81 8.17 -33.54 -1.19
CA PHE A 81 6.87 -33.17 -0.62
C PHE A 81 6.61 -33.98 0.65
N PRO A 82 5.90 -33.41 1.65
CA PRO A 82 5.60 -34.14 2.87
C PRO A 82 4.56 -35.23 2.59
N THR A 83 4.77 -36.40 3.17
CA THR A 83 3.86 -37.55 3.11
C THR A 83 2.96 -37.66 4.33
N GLY A 84 3.19 -36.83 5.35
CA GLY A 84 2.40 -36.81 6.58
C GLY A 84 2.70 -35.59 7.43
N ILE A 85 1.82 -35.33 8.40
CA ILE A 85 1.93 -34.22 9.35
C ILE A 85 1.40 -34.67 10.71
N GLU A 86 2.04 -34.20 11.79
CA GLU A 86 1.59 -34.41 13.17
C GLU A 86 1.27 -33.07 13.84
N GLY A 87 0.28 -33.08 14.73
CA GLY A 87 -0.27 -31.88 15.39
C GLY A 87 -1.40 -31.22 14.60
N THR A 88 -1.58 -31.55 13.31
CA THR A 88 -2.73 -31.13 12.49
C THR A 88 -2.90 -32.03 11.25
N GLU A 89 -3.71 -31.60 10.28
CA GLU A 89 -3.96 -32.22 8.98
C GLU A 89 -3.64 -31.22 7.85
N PHE A 90 -3.23 -31.69 6.67
CA PHE A 90 -2.96 -30.80 5.54
C PHE A 90 -4.22 -30.03 5.11
N GLY A 91 -4.06 -28.74 4.80
CA GLY A 91 -5.13 -27.84 4.42
C GLY A 91 -6.09 -27.43 5.54
N LYS A 92 -5.93 -27.99 6.75
CA LYS A 92 -6.79 -27.69 7.90
C LYS A 92 -6.33 -26.41 8.59
N LYS A 93 -7.26 -25.46 8.74
CA LYS A 93 -7.07 -24.29 9.60
C LYS A 93 -6.96 -24.73 11.06
N THR A 94 -5.78 -24.53 11.64
CA THR A 94 -5.45 -24.88 13.02
C THR A 94 -5.27 -23.62 13.82
N PHE A 95 -6.12 -23.41 14.83
CA PHE A 95 -6.08 -22.20 15.64
C PHE A 95 -5.01 -22.28 16.71
N MET A 96 -4.24 -21.19 16.85
CA MET A 96 -3.20 -21.05 17.84
C MET A 96 -3.81 -20.99 19.26
N PRO A 97 -3.16 -21.59 20.26
CA PRO A 97 -3.58 -21.50 21.65
C PRO A 97 -3.36 -20.10 22.23
N ASP A 98 -3.76 -19.88 23.49
CA ASP A 98 -3.60 -18.61 24.21
C ASP A 98 -2.16 -18.11 24.26
N SER A 99 -1.18 -19.02 24.24
CA SER A 99 0.25 -18.66 24.17
C SER A 99 0.64 -18.04 22.83
N GLY A 100 -0.06 -18.37 21.74
CA GLY A 100 0.39 -18.09 20.38
C GLY A 100 1.50 -19.02 19.89
N ASP A 101 1.84 -20.06 20.67
CA ASP A 101 2.92 -21.00 20.38
C ASP A 101 2.37 -22.38 20.04
N SER A 102 2.83 -22.98 18.95
CA SER A 102 2.51 -24.36 18.61
C SER A 102 3.67 -25.05 17.91
N THR A 103 3.64 -26.38 17.90
CA THR A 103 4.69 -27.18 17.27
C THR A 103 4.07 -28.30 16.46
N PHE A 104 4.54 -28.44 15.22
CA PHE A 104 4.07 -29.41 14.25
C PHE A 104 5.25 -30.23 13.72
N VAL A 105 4.99 -31.43 13.21
CA VAL A 105 6.02 -32.25 12.58
C VAL A 105 5.60 -32.58 11.17
N LEU A 106 6.36 -32.10 10.19
CA LEU A 106 6.21 -32.47 8.79
C LEU A 106 7.06 -33.71 8.51
N ILE A 107 6.45 -34.74 7.93
CA ILE A 107 7.09 -36.01 7.62
C ILE A 107 7.33 -36.07 6.11
N PHE A 108 8.59 -36.17 5.71
CA PHE A 108 9.02 -36.26 4.32
C PHE A 108 9.60 -37.64 4.00
N PRO A 109 9.66 -38.03 2.71
CA PRO A 109 10.48 -39.15 2.26
C PRO A 109 11.94 -38.99 2.73
N PRO A 110 12.70 -40.08 2.85
CA PRO A 110 14.08 -40.00 3.34
C PRO A 110 14.94 -39.16 2.39
N PHE A 111 15.60 -38.13 2.94
CA PHE A 111 16.50 -37.28 2.15
C PHE A 111 17.74 -38.06 1.71
N ASP A 112 18.33 -37.65 0.57
CA ASP A 112 19.59 -38.21 0.11
C ASP A 112 20.65 -38.14 1.22
N LYS A 113 21.38 -39.24 1.43
CA LYS A 113 22.46 -39.32 2.44
C LYS A 113 23.54 -38.25 2.22
N LYS A 114 23.73 -37.82 0.98
CA LYS A 114 24.69 -36.78 0.59
C LYS A 114 24.16 -35.35 0.78
N MET A 115 22.85 -35.17 0.97
CA MET A 115 22.26 -33.85 1.17
C MET A 115 22.86 -33.20 2.43
N LYS A 116 23.39 -31.98 2.25
CA LYS A 116 24.04 -31.21 3.32
C LYS A 116 23.18 -30.06 3.82
N LYS A 117 22.33 -29.51 2.95
CA LYS A 117 21.53 -28.32 3.19
C LYS A 117 20.25 -28.39 2.35
N PHE A 118 19.17 -27.77 2.80
CA PHE A 118 17.94 -27.67 2.04
C PHE A 118 17.19 -26.36 2.32
N ASP A 119 16.25 -26.03 1.45
CA ASP A 119 15.30 -24.93 1.65
C ASP A 119 13.92 -25.51 2.00
N TYR A 120 13.25 -24.93 2.99
CA TYR A 120 11.85 -25.18 3.32
C TYR A 120 11.00 -24.11 2.63
N ILE A 121 10.11 -24.53 1.73
CA ILE A 121 9.31 -23.62 0.88
C ILE A 121 7.82 -23.83 1.17
N GLU A 122 7.16 -22.78 1.67
CA GLU A 122 5.73 -22.79 2.00
C GLU A 122 4.86 -22.24 0.85
N SER A 123 5.40 -21.30 0.07
CA SER A 123 4.69 -20.71 -1.06
C SER A 123 5.62 -20.47 -2.25
N ASP A 124 5.02 -20.42 -3.43
CA ASP A 124 5.65 -20.15 -4.71
C ASP A 124 6.13 -18.70 -4.87
N THR A 125 5.65 -17.76 -4.03
CA THR A 125 6.22 -16.41 -3.90
C THR A 125 7.47 -16.37 -3.02
N GLY A 126 7.78 -17.45 -2.29
CA GLY A 126 8.86 -17.49 -1.31
C GLY A 126 8.48 -16.91 0.06
N GLU A 127 7.27 -16.39 0.25
CA GLU A 127 6.74 -16.03 1.57
C GLU A 127 6.60 -17.30 2.44
N GLY A 128 6.81 -17.19 3.76
CA GLY A 128 6.71 -18.35 4.67
C GLY A 128 7.92 -19.29 4.69
N SER A 129 8.98 -18.99 3.94
CA SER A 129 10.06 -19.93 3.62
C SER A 129 11.32 -19.73 4.49
N ILE A 130 12.11 -20.80 4.63
CA ILE A 130 13.39 -20.79 5.35
C ILE A 130 14.45 -21.43 4.45
N PHE A 131 15.51 -20.70 4.16
CA PHE A 131 16.50 -21.07 3.17
C PHE A 131 17.81 -21.49 3.84
N GLY A 132 18.43 -22.50 3.24
CA GLY A 132 19.75 -22.94 3.60
C GLY A 132 19.87 -23.62 4.96
N ILE A 133 18.88 -24.41 5.33
CA ILE A 133 18.86 -25.17 6.59
C ILE A 133 19.91 -26.28 6.54
N SER A 134 20.86 -26.25 7.48
CA SER A 134 22.01 -27.15 7.53
C SER A 134 21.65 -28.50 8.17
N LEU A 135 22.08 -29.58 7.53
CA LEU A 135 22.01 -30.94 8.07
C LEU A 135 23.27 -31.35 8.85
N LYS A 136 24.23 -30.45 9.04
CA LYS A 136 25.44 -30.69 9.86
C LYS A 136 25.18 -30.30 11.31
N LYS A 137 25.71 -31.08 12.28
CA LYS A 137 25.69 -30.70 13.70
C LYS A 137 26.40 -29.35 13.86
N THR A 138 25.73 -28.41 14.52
CA THR A 138 26.18 -27.05 14.78
C THR A 138 27.47 -27.06 15.60
N LYS A 139 28.58 -26.62 15.00
CA LYS A 139 29.63 -25.89 15.73
C LYS A 139 29.38 -24.43 15.43
N ASP A 140 29.42 -23.56 16.43
CA ASP A 140 29.18 -22.11 16.34
C ASP A 140 29.65 -21.52 15.01
N GLN A 141 28.72 -21.31 14.08
CA GLN A 141 29.00 -20.65 12.81
C GLN A 141 28.71 -19.17 13.00
N LYS A 142 29.79 -18.37 13.02
CA LYS A 142 29.70 -16.91 12.86
C LYS A 142 28.94 -16.60 11.56
N LYS A 143 27.95 -15.71 11.64
CA LYS A 143 27.26 -15.14 10.45
C LYS A 143 28.32 -14.73 9.43
N LYS A 144 28.15 -15.17 8.17
CA LYS A 144 29.02 -14.76 7.05
C LYS A 144 28.99 -13.22 6.95
N PRO A 145 30.14 -12.56 6.70
CA PRO A 145 30.14 -11.15 6.34
C PRO A 145 29.35 -10.96 5.05
N VAL A 146 28.61 -9.86 4.97
CA VAL A 146 27.97 -9.40 3.73
C VAL A 146 29.09 -9.13 2.72
N GLU A 147 29.07 -9.78 1.54
CA GLU A 147 30.03 -9.51 0.48
C GLU A 147 29.84 -8.08 -0.05
N GLU A 148 30.94 -7.32 -0.15
CA GLU A 148 30.95 -5.95 -0.63
C GLU A 148 30.56 -5.88 -2.12
N SER A 149 29.66 -4.96 -2.45
CA SER A 149 29.11 -4.80 -3.80
C SER A 149 30.05 -4.07 -4.75
N ILE A 150 29.89 -4.31 -6.06
CA ILE A 150 30.56 -3.59 -7.15
C ILE A 150 30.13 -2.12 -7.30
N TYR A 151 29.18 -1.64 -6.48
CA TYR A 151 28.57 -0.31 -6.59
C TYR A 151 29.05 0.68 -5.51
N GLY A 152 30.12 0.35 -4.78
CA GLY A 152 30.58 1.07 -3.58
C GLY A 152 29.95 0.51 -2.30
N THR A 153 30.44 0.95 -1.15
CA THR A 153 29.87 0.54 0.14
C THR A 153 28.73 1.49 0.55
N TRP A 154 27.83 1.06 1.45
CA TRP A 154 26.77 1.95 1.95
C TRP A 154 27.38 3.17 2.67
N GLU A 155 28.56 3.01 3.28
CA GLU A 155 29.34 4.10 3.86
C GLU A 155 29.76 5.14 2.82
N ASP A 156 29.95 4.77 1.55
CA ASP A 156 30.29 5.72 0.48
C ASP A 156 29.09 6.58 0.06
N MET A 157 27.89 5.99 0.05
CA MET A 157 26.65 6.75 -0.19
C MET A 157 26.42 7.76 0.95
N GLU A 158 26.68 7.36 2.18
CA GLU A 158 26.52 8.23 3.35
C GLU A 158 27.47 9.43 3.34
N LYS A 159 28.69 9.26 2.85
CA LYS A 159 29.67 10.36 2.75
C LYS A 159 29.21 11.48 1.81
N GLN A 160 28.29 11.20 0.90
CA GLN A 160 27.76 12.18 -0.06
C GLN A 160 26.52 12.91 0.44
N LEU A 161 25.98 12.53 1.61
CA LEU A 161 24.78 13.14 2.16
C LEU A 161 25.07 14.55 2.70
N ALA A 162 24.09 15.43 2.53
CA ALA A 162 24.09 16.72 3.19
C ALA A 162 24.12 16.53 4.72
N ALA A 163 24.73 17.50 5.42
CA ALA A 163 24.68 17.55 6.87
C ALA A 163 23.23 17.61 7.37
N GLU A 164 22.98 17.04 8.54
CA GLU A 164 21.67 17.11 9.21
C GLU A 164 21.28 18.59 9.38
N ALA A 165 20.12 18.97 8.84
CA ALA A 165 19.59 20.32 8.96
C ALA A 165 19.00 20.51 10.36
N ASP A 166 19.04 21.73 10.89
CA ASP A 166 18.41 22.03 12.18
C ASP A 166 16.88 22.09 12.02
N PRO A 167 16.12 21.11 12.56
CA PRO A 167 14.68 21.08 12.43
C PRO A 167 13.98 22.14 13.29
N SER A 168 14.73 22.91 14.11
CA SER A 168 14.21 24.07 14.83
C SER A 168 13.80 25.21 13.89
N THR A 169 14.36 25.23 12.67
CA THR A 169 13.92 26.15 11.62
C THR A 169 12.56 25.69 11.07
N GLY A 170 11.57 26.59 11.07
CA GLY A 170 10.29 26.35 10.42
C GLY A 170 10.43 26.16 8.91
N TYR A 171 9.33 26.06 8.17
CA TYR A 171 9.34 25.68 6.75
C TYR A 171 9.84 26.76 5.74
N GLY A 172 10.64 27.73 6.18
CA GLY A 172 11.15 28.80 5.30
C GLY A 172 10.05 29.59 4.57
N THR A 173 10.45 30.41 3.59
CA THR A 173 9.52 31.13 2.70
C THR A 173 9.18 30.33 1.43
N ASP A 174 10.02 29.35 1.08
CA ASP A 174 9.94 28.54 -0.14
C ASP A 174 9.25 27.20 0.10
N PHE A 175 8.03 27.25 0.67
CA PHE A 175 7.28 26.05 1.05
C PHE A 175 6.81 25.25 -0.17
N PHE A 176 6.35 25.95 -1.21
CA PHE A 176 5.89 25.33 -2.45
C PHE A 176 6.99 25.38 -3.49
N ARG A 177 7.70 24.26 -3.63
CA ARG A 177 8.77 24.10 -4.63
C ARG A 177 8.66 22.73 -5.25
N LYS A 178 8.57 22.72 -6.59
CA LYS A 178 8.57 21.51 -7.38
C LYS A 178 10.01 21.04 -7.59
N ASP A 179 10.40 19.97 -6.93
CA ASP A 179 11.74 19.41 -7.04
C ASP A 179 11.73 17.89 -6.78
N THR A 180 12.76 17.20 -7.25
CA THR A 180 12.91 15.76 -7.07
C THR A 180 13.51 15.47 -5.70
N ALA A 181 12.82 14.64 -4.92
CA ALA A 181 13.34 14.08 -3.68
C ALA A 181 13.97 12.71 -3.96
N HIS A 182 15.07 12.43 -3.25
CA HIS A 182 15.88 11.24 -3.45
C HIS A 182 15.85 10.37 -2.19
N LEU A 183 15.17 9.22 -2.26
CA LEU A 183 15.24 8.21 -1.21
C LEU A 183 16.36 7.24 -1.54
N ARG A 184 17.27 7.04 -0.59
CA ARG A 184 18.31 6.02 -0.63
C ARG A 184 18.24 5.20 0.65
N GLY A 185 18.71 3.97 0.64
CA GLY A 185 18.74 3.19 1.86
C GLY A 185 19.31 1.80 1.72
N PHE A 186 19.28 1.09 2.84
CA PHE A 186 19.84 -0.24 2.98
C PHE A 186 18.95 -1.10 3.87
N LEU A 187 18.61 -2.30 3.40
CA LEU A 187 17.88 -3.31 4.14
C LEU A 187 18.85 -4.39 4.64
N LYS A 188 19.32 -4.21 5.87
CA LYS A 188 20.29 -5.11 6.50
C LYS A 188 19.68 -6.49 6.71
N GLY A 189 20.37 -7.51 6.21
CA GLY A 189 19.91 -8.91 6.30
C GLY A 189 18.89 -9.29 5.24
N TYR A 190 18.61 -8.41 4.27
CA TYR A 190 17.86 -8.75 3.07
C TYR A 190 18.57 -9.85 2.28
N ASP A 191 17.76 -10.67 1.61
CA ASP A 191 18.20 -11.64 0.64
C ASP A 191 17.18 -11.66 -0.51
N PRO A 192 17.59 -11.74 -1.78
CA PRO A 192 16.67 -11.84 -2.92
C PRO A 192 15.63 -12.96 -2.81
N ARG A 193 15.94 -14.01 -2.03
CA ARG A 193 15.02 -15.12 -1.72
C ARG A 193 13.82 -14.68 -0.88
N ALA A 194 13.76 -13.43 -0.40
CA ALA A 194 12.60 -12.83 0.25
C ALA A 194 11.36 -12.72 -0.65
N GLY A 195 11.51 -12.86 -1.98
CA GLY A 195 10.38 -12.91 -2.91
C GLY A 195 9.88 -11.53 -3.39
N PHE A 196 10.67 -10.48 -3.21
CA PHE A 196 10.45 -9.17 -3.83
C PHE A 196 11.77 -8.43 -4.02
N SER A 197 11.82 -7.63 -5.07
CA SER A 197 12.93 -6.76 -5.47
C SER A 197 12.48 -5.31 -5.65
N THR A 198 11.21 -5.02 -5.34
CA THR A 198 10.66 -3.67 -5.40
C THR A 198 9.85 -3.30 -4.16
N GLY A 199 9.74 -2.01 -3.90
CA GLY A 199 8.71 -1.41 -3.07
C GLY A 199 8.01 -0.27 -3.79
N MET A 200 7.14 0.42 -3.07
CA MET A 200 6.39 1.56 -3.61
C MET A 200 6.41 2.75 -2.66
N ILE A 201 6.49 3.95 -3.23
CA ILE A 201 6.08 5.20 -2.62
C ILE A 201 4.81 5.65 -3.34
N TYR A 202 3.68 5.69 -2.63
CA TYR A 202 2.40 6.16 -3.16
C TYR A 202 2.27 7.66 -2.90
N THR A 203 2.93 8.47 -3.72
CA THR A 203 2.78 9.93 -3.66
C THR A 203 1.56 10.38 -4.45
N GLY A 204 0.80 11.30 -3.88
CA GLY A 204 -0.30 12.02 -4.53
C GLY A 204 -0.01 13.51 -4.50
N ASN A 205 -0.35 14.21 -5.57
CA ASN A 205 -0.35 15.66 -5.60
C ASN A 205 -1.63 16.16 -4.94
N GLU A 206 -1.53 16.47 -3.65
CA GLU A 206 -2.68 16.95 -2.91
C GLU A 206 -3.19 18.32 -3.37
N LEU A 207 -2.49 18.99 -4.29
CA LEU A 207 -2.91 20.26 -4.87
C LEU A 207 -3.72 20.09 -6.16
N THR A 208 -3.54 18.97 -6.89
CA THR A 208 -4.13 18.77 -8.24
C THR A 208 -4.80 17.41 -8.45
N ARG A 209 -4.74 16.50 -7.47
CA ARG A 209 -5.23 15.10 -7.54
C ARG A 209 -4.52 14.21 -8.57
N GLU A 210 -3.31 14.56 -8.97
CA GLU A 210 -2.47 13.69 -9.80
C GLU A 210 -1.69 12.70 -8.94
N ASP A 211 -1.63 11.44 -9.35
CA ASP A 211 -0.83 10.42 -8.67
C ASP A 211 0.59 10.33 -9.27
N TYR A 212 1.59 10.06 -8.44
CA TYR A 212 2.98 9.85 -8.85
C TYR A 212 3.63 8.60 -8.20
N PRO A 213 2.96 7.43 -8.21
CA PRO A 213 3.52 6.21 -7.63
C PRO A 213 4.92 5.95 -8.15
N THR A 214 5.85 5.71 -7.25
CA THR A 214 7.26 5.50 -7.58
C THR A 214 7.72 4.15 -7.06
N VAL A 215 8.30 3.35 -7.96
CA VAL A 215 8.95 2.09 -7.62
C VAL A 215 10.24 2.38 -6.86
N ILE A 216 10.36 1.76 -5.70
CA ILE A 216 11.62 1.64 -4.97
C ILE A 216 12.30 0.38 -5.50
N GLN A 217 13.48 0.53 -6.10
CA GLN A 217 14.26 -0.61 -6.56
C GLN A 217 15.10 -1.15 -5.41
N ILE A 218 15.13 -2.47 -5.23
CA ILE A 218 15.95 -3.14 -4.21
C ILE A 218 16.98 -4.00 -4.94
N HIS A 219 18.25 -3.74 -4.66
CA HIS A 219 19.38 -4.47 -5.21
C HIS A 219 19.63 -5.76 -4.42
N PRO A 220 20.29 -6.77 -5.01
CA PRO A 220 20.54 -8.04 -4.33
C PRO A 220 21.31 -7.96 -3.00
N ASP A 221 22.06 -6.88 -2.80
CA ASP A 221 22.82 -6.60 -1.58
C ASP A 221 21.98 -5.89 -0.49
N GLY A 222 20.72 -5.58 -0.77
CA GLY A 222 19.81 -4.88 0.14
C GLY A 222 19.80 -3.35 0.00
N ARG A 223 20.64 -2.75 -0.85
CA ARG A 223 20.52 -1.32 -1.16
C ARG A 223 19.19 -1.06 -1.86
N PHE A 224 18.57 0.06 -1.55
CA PHE A 224 17.35 0.47 -2.25
C PHE A 224 17.32 1.96 -2.57
N GLU A 225 16.60 2.31 -3.63
CA GLU A 225 16.54 3.70 -4.12
C GLU A 225 15.25 4.02 -4.86
N ALA A 226 14.84 5.28 -4.76
CA ALA A 226 13.74 5.86 -5.51
C ALA A 226 13.95 7.38 -5.66
N ASP A 227 13.55 7.92 -6.80
CA ASP A 227 13.51 9.36 -7.07
C ASP A 227 12.08 9.74 -7.43
N PHE A 228 11.51 10.71 -6.71
CA PHE A 228 10.11 11.08 -6.86
C PHE A 228 9.91 12.58 -6.70
N LEU A 229 8.92 13.11 -7.40
CA LEU A 229 8.61 14.52 -7.42
C LEU A 229 7.82 14.93 -6.18
N LEU A 230 8.22 16.04 -5.55
CA LEU A 230 7.45 16.71 -4.50
C LEU A 230 7.20 18.16 -4.88
N ASN A 231 6.08 18.69 -4.38
CA ASN A 231 5.71 20.11 -4.54
C ASN A 231 5.87 20.91 -3.24
N HIS A 232 6.05 20.23 -2.12
CA HIS A 232 6.20 20.79 -0.78
C HIS A 232 6.79 19.73 0.16
N PRO A 233 7.26 20.10 1.37
CA PRO A 233 7.63 19.15 2.41
C PRO A 233 6.54 18.11 2.65
N TRP A 234 6.92 16.84 2.77
CA TRP A 234 5.96 15.74 2.74
C TRP A 234 6.32 14.62 3.71
N GLU A 235 5.31 14.13 4.42
CA GLU A 235 5.37 12.88 5.15
C GLU A 235 4.66 11.78 4.36
N GLY A 236 5.35 10.66 4.18
CA GLY A 236 4.90 9.54 3.38
C GLY A 236 5.21 8.19 4.00
N TYR A 237 5.05 7.16 3.18
CA TYR A 237 5.38 5.79 3.54
C TYR A 237 6.18 5.12 2.43
N ILE A 238 7.22 4.39 2.82
CA ILE A 238 7.78 3.30 2.03
C ILE A 238 6.87 2.09 2.23
N SER A 239 6.40 1.48 1.14
CA SER A 239 5.66 0.22 1.17
C SER A 239 6.54 -0.90 0.64
N PHE A 240 6.88 -1.85 1.52
CA PHE A 240 7.51 -3.11 1.15
C PHE A 240 6.56 -4.24 1.54
N LYS A 241 5.97 -4.92 0.55
CA LYS A 241 4.90 -5.90 0.77
C LYS A 241 3.80 -5.31 1.67
N ARG A 242 3.51 -5.97 2.79
CA ARG A 242 2.50 -5.60 3.80
C ARG A 242 3.03 -4.60 4.84
N THR A 243 4.29 -4.21 4.76
CA THR A 243 4.91 -3.30 5.73
C THR A 243 4.95 -1.88 5.19
N SER A 244 4.72 -0.91 6.08
CA SER A 244 4.77 0.50 5.76
C SER A 244 5.68 1.22 6.73
N ILE A 245 6.72 1.87 6.23
CA ILE A 245 7.71 2.61 7.02
C ILE A 245 7.49 4.10 6.82
N PRO A 246 7.11 4.87 7.86
CA PRO A 246 6.92 6.32 7.74
C PRO A 246 8.26 7.02 7.52
N PHE A 247 8.24 8.09 6.71
CA PHE A 247 9.35 9.01 6.61
C PHE A 247 8.88 10.41 6.22
N TYR A 248 9.70 11.40 6.52
CA TYR A 248 9.57 12.79 6.14
C TYR A 248 10.72 13.19 5.21
N ILE A 249 10.44 13.98 4.18
CA ILE A 249 11.46 14.55 3.29
C ILE A 249 10.97 15.85 2.67
N GLU A 250 11.90 16.74 2.29
CA GLU A 250 11.58 17.97 1.55
C GLU A 250 11.97 17.87 0.07
N PRO A 251 11.36 18.68 -0.83
CA PRO A 251 11.75 18.72 -2.23
C PRO A 251 13.27 18.95 -2.38
N GLY A 252 13.93 18.25 -3.31
CA GLY A 252 15.37 18.40 -3.58
C GLY A 252 16.30 17.69 -2.58
N GLU A 253 15.78 17.17 -1.47
CA GLU A 253 16.62 16.51 -0.47
C GLU A 253 16.96 15.06 -0.84
N THR A 254 18.08 14.58 -0.29
CA THR A 254 18.37 13.15 -0.22
C THR A 254 18.22 12.66 1.22
N LEU A 255 17.34 11.69 1.44
CA LEU A 255 17.19 10.98 2.72
C LEU A 255 17.74 9.56 2.58
N PHE A 256 18.62 9.18 3.50
CA PHE A 256 19.10 7.81 3.63
C PHE A 256 18.43 7.10 4.80
N ILE A 257 17.90 5.90 4.57
CA ILE A 257 17.22 5.08 5.58
C ILE A 257 17.86 3.69 5.67
N SER A 258 18.31 3.31 6.87
CA SER A 258 18.69 1.92 7.17
C SER A 258 17.56 1.20 7.87
N LEU A 259 17.22 -0.01 7.39
CA LEU A 259 16.21 -0.91 7.96
C LEU A 259 16.87 -2.25 8.32
N ASP A 260 16.30 -2.96 9.30
CA ASP A 260 16.77 -4.30 9.69
C ASP A 260 15.71 -5.36 9.36
N TRP A 261 16.11 -6.45 8.69
CA TRP A 261 15.24 -7.55 8.31
C TRP A 261 14.54 -8.20 9.52
N GLU A 262 15.14 -8.15 10.72
CA GLU A 262 14.48 -8.67 11.92
C GLU A 262 13.17 -7.92 12.24
N ASP A 263 13.06 -6.63 11.93
CA ASP A 263 11.79 -5.90 12.12
C ASP A 263 10.70 -6.38 11.15
N PHE A 264 11.06 -6.83 9.93
CA PHE A 264 10.11 -7.41 8.98
C PHE A 264 9.59 -8.76 9.48
N LEU A 265 10.47 -9.57 10.06
CA LEU A 265 10.11 -10.85 10.66
C LEU A 265 9.21 -10.65 11.88
N MET A 266 9.48 -9.64 12.71
CA MET A 266 8.57 -9.27 13.78
C MET A 266 7.23 -8.77 13.24
N ALA A 267 7.23 -7.94 12.20
CA ALA A 267 6.00 -7.46 11.57
C ALA A 267 5.13 -8.60 11.03
N ASP A 268 5.74 -9.65 10.48
CA ASP A 268 5.04 -10.86 10.01
C ASP A 268 4.28 -11.59 11.14
N ARG A 269 4.74 -11.48 12.39
CA ARG A 269 4.06 -12.03 13.57
C ARG A 269 2.88 -11.19 14.06
N TYR A 270 2.82 -9.91 13.68
CA TYR A 270 1.81 -8.95 14.17
C TYR A 270 0.81 -8.56 13.08
N ARG A 271 0.25 -9.51 12.34
CA ARG A 271 -0.71 -9.24 11.24
C ARG A 271 -2.02 -8.59 11.67
N ASP A 272 -2.35 -8.55 12.97
CA ASP A 272 -3.53 -7.87 13.52
C ASP A 272 -3.37 -6.36 13.67
N ARG A 273 -2.14 -5.84 13.60
CA ARG A 273 -1.83 -4.43 13.83
C ARG A 273 -0.61 -3.99 13.04
N ARG A 274 -0.44 -2.68 12.90
CA ARG A 274 0.79 -2.15 12.33
C ARG A 274 1.95 -2.36 13.31
N TYR A 275 3.00 -3.04 12.87
CA TYR A 275 4.23 -3.15 13.65
C TYR A 275 5.02 -1.84 13.59
N GLU A 276 5.49 -1.40 14.75
CA GLU A 276 6.39 -0.24 14.86
C GLU A 276 7.83 -0.75 14.81
N PHE A 277 8.48 -0.47 13.67
CA PHE A 277 9.88 -0.80 13.43
C PHE A 277 10.77 -0.10 14.45
N LYS A 278 11.64 -0.87 15.10
CA LYS A 278 12.49 -0.38 16.19
C LYS A 278 13.88 0.01 15.72
N ASN A 279 14.33 -0.57 14.61
CA ASN A 279 15.69 -0.44 14.10
C ASN A 279 15.68 0.33 12.78
N ILE A 280 15.28 1.61 12.85
CA ILE A 280 15.39 2.54 11.73
C ILE A 280 16.44 3.59 12.04
N ASP A 281 17.41 3.74 11.16
CA ASP A 281 18.37 4.86 11.19
C ASP A 281 18.14 5.80 10.00
N PHE A 282 18.27 7.11 10.25
CA PHE A 282 18.03 8.15 9.27
C PHE A 282 19.26 9.05 9.14
N LYS A 283 19.65 9.36 7.91
CA LYS A 283 20.76 10.28 7.56
C LYS A 283 20.37 11.23 6.43
N GLY A 284 21.07 12.35 6.32
CA GLY A 284 20.74 13.46 5.42
C GLY A 284 20.07 14.63 6.15
N ALA A 285 19.70 15.66 5.41
CA ALA A 285 19.16 16.92 5.95
C ALA A 285 17.94 16.69 6.87
N SER A 286 17.00 15.83 6.43
CA SER A 286 15.79 15.47 7.18
C SER A 286 15.97 14.39 8.26
N ALA A 287 17.19 14.01 8.63
CA ALA A 287 17.43 12.94 9.60
C ALA A 287 16.85 13.24 11.00
N GLY A 288 17.09 14.46 11.51
CA GLY A 288 16.68 14.86 12.86
C GLY A 288 15.16 14.79 13.07
N ILE A 289 14.41 15.37 12.13
CA ILE A 289 12.94 15.35 12.17
C ILE A 289 12.38 13.93 12.05
N ASN A 290 12.96 13.06 11.22
CA ASN A 290 12.56 11.66 11.13
C ASN A 290 12.79 10.91 12.45
N LYS A 291 13.94 11.11 13.11
CA LYS A 291 14.24 10.53 14.43
C LYS A 291 13.22 10.98 15.48
N GLU A 292 12.84 12.26 15.48
CA GLU A 292 11.79 12.79 16.35
C GLU A 292 10.42 12.14 16.07
N LEU A 293 9.95 12.12 14.82
CA LEU A 293 8.65 11.54 14.45
C LEU A 293 8.60 10.02 14.63
N ASN A 294 9.74 9.34 14.53
CA ASN A 294 9.80 7.92 14.83
C ASN A 294 9.65 7.66 16.34
N LYS A 295 10.31 8.48 17.18
CA LYS A 295 10.27 8.35 18.64
C LYS A 295 8.96 8.82 19.26
N PHE A 296 8.40 9.93 18.79
CA PHE A 296 7.25 10.59 19.42
C PHE A 296 5.96 10.27 18.68
N LYS A 297 5.14 9.41 19.27
CA LYS A 297 3.79 9.10 18.77
C LYS A 297 2.72 9.94 19.46
N VAL A 298 1.70 10.31 18.71
CA VAL A 298 0.52 11.04 19.20
C VAL A 298 -0.72 10.17 19.11
N ASN A 299 -1.66 10.42 20.02
CA ASN A 299 -2.97 9.78 19.98
C ASN A 299 -3.77 10.41 18.83
N THR A 300 -4.27 9.55 17.96
CA THR A 300 -5.09 9.91 16.80
C THR A 300 -6.40 9.13 16.85
N PHE A 301 -7.38 9.54 16.04
CA PHE A 301 -8.67 8.89 15.97
C PHE A 301 -8.53 7.40 15.60
N ASN A 302 -9.24 6.54 16.33
CA ASN A 302 -9.20 5.09 16.14
C ASN A 302 -10.44 4.59 15.39
N TYR A 303 -10.25 4.24 14.12
CA TYR A 303 -11.32 3.75 13.26
C TYR A 303 -11.89 2.37 13.62
N ARG A 304 -11.24 1.57 14.50
CA ARG A 304 -11.70 0.21 14.84
C ARG A 304 -13.13 0.18 15.39
N ASN A 305 -13.54 1.21 16.13
CA ASN A 305 -14.87 1.31 16.74
C ASN A 305 -15.80 2.28 16.01
N PHE A 306 -15.38 2.81 14.86
CA PHE A 306 -16.09 3.89 14.17
C PHE A 306 -17.48 3.46 13.68
N GLU A 307 -17.61 2.27 13.10
CA GLU A 307 -18.92 1.74 12.69
C GLU A 307 -19.89 1.60 13.87
N LYS A 308 -19.39 1.14 15.02
CA LYS A 308 -20.21 1.06 16.24
C LYS A 308 -20.67 2.46 16.66
N GLN A 309 -19.74 3.42 16.74
CA GLN A 309 -20.04 4.81 17.09
C GLN A 309 -21.07 5.44 16.14
N LEU A 310 -20.95 5.20 14.83
CA LEU A 310 -21.91 5.65 13.81
C LEU A 310 -23.34 5.19 14.11
N LYS A 311 -23.50 3.93 14.54
CA LYS A 311 -24.79 3.28 14.79
C LYS A 311 -25.38 3.57 16.17
N THR A 312 -24.60 4.07 17.12
CA THR A 312 -25.02 4.21 18.53
C THR A 312 -24.97 5.62 19.10
N LEU A 313 -24.22 6.54 18.51
CA LEU A 313 -24.09 7.92 19.02
C LEU A 313 -24.85 8.90 18.14
N ALA A 314 -25.61 9.80 18.75
CA ALA A 314 -26.20 10.94 18.06
C ALA A 314 -25.11 11.87 17.50
N PRO A 315 -25.37 12.67 16.44
CA PRO A 315 -24.36 13.54 15.86
C PRO A 315 -23.70 14.51 16.85
N ALA A 316 -24.49 15.14 17.73
CA ALA A 316 -23.97 16.06 18.74
C ALA A 316 -23.07 15.34 19.77
N GLU A 317 -23.45 14.13 20.18
CA GLU A 317 -22.68 13.31 21.13
C GLU A 317 -21.35 12.87 20.53
N PHE A 318 -21.37 12.37 19.28
CA PHE A 318 -20.16 11.99 18.57
C PHE A 318 -19.22 13.19 18.43
N LYS A 319 -19.75 14.34 18.01
CA LYS A 319 -18.97 15.59 17.88
C LYS A 319 -18.32 15.97 19.20
N GLN A 320 -19.09 16.02 20.29
CA GLN A 320 -18.55 16.39 21.60
C GLN A 320 -17.49 15.39 22.08
N GLN A 321 -17.70 14.09 21.85
CA GLN A 321 -16.72 13.06 22.17
C GLN A 321 -15.40 13.28 21.41
N GLN A 322 -15.45 13.58 20.11
CA GLN A 322 -14.22 13.83 19.34
C GLN A 322 -13.52 15.13 19.74
N LEU A 323 -14.26 16.19 20.08
CA LEU A 323 -13.66 17.44 20.56
C LEU A 323 -13.00 17.26 21.94
N ASN A 324 -13.56 16.43 22.81
CA ASN A 324 -12.94 16.07 24.08
C ASN A 324 -11.65 15.24 23.85
N ALA A 325 -11.72 14.23 22.97
CA ALA A 325 -10.57 13.39 22.64
C ALA A 325 -9.43 14.18 21.98
N LEU A 326 -9.75 15.15 21.11
CA LEU A 326 -8.79 16.11 20.55
C LEU A 326 -8.08 16.89 21.67
N LYS A 327 -8.85 17.47 22.61
CA LYS A 327 -8.28 18.22 23.74
C LYS A 327 -7.38 17.35 24.62
N GLU A 328 -7.77 16.09 24.87
CA GLU A 328 -6.95 15.13 25.61
C GLU A 328 -5.65 14.79 24.88
N ALA A 329 -5.71 14.59 23.56
CA ALA A 329 -4.54 14.35 22.73
C ALA A 329 -3.58 15.56 22.72
N ASP A 330 -4.12 16.78 22.61
CA ASP A 330 -3.35 18.03 22.68
C ASP A 330 -2.68 18.20 24.04
N ASN A 331 -3.40 17.96 25.14
CA ASN A 331 -2.83 18.00 26.49
C ASN A 331 -1.73 16.95 26.66
N SER A 332 -1.95 15.72 26.16
CA SER A 332 -0.94 14.66 26.19
C SER A 332 0.30 15.05 25.41
N LEU A 333 0.15 15.66 24.23
CA LEU A 333 1.28 16.18 23.48
C LEU A 333 1.99 17.28 24.27
N ALA A 334 1.28 18.27 24.81
CA ALA A 334 1.86 19.34 25.61
C ALA A 334 2.69 18.83 26.80
N GLU A 335 2.23 17.79 27.50
CA GLU A 335 3.01 17.16 28.57
C GLU A 335 4.29 16.47 28.04
N LYS A 336 4.21 15.77 26.89
CA LYS A 336 5.40 15.19 26.24
C LYS A 336 6.41 16.26 25.83
N LEU A 337 5.93 17.41 25.34
CA LEU A 337 6.77 18.55 24.94
C LEU A 337 7.48 19.21 26.14
N LYS A 338 6.92 19.13 27.36
CA LYS A 338 7.62 19.62 28.57
C LYS A 338 8.77 18.73 29.00
N GLN A 339 8.64 17.43 28.75
CA GLN A 339 9.61 16.41 29.19
C GLN A 339 10.71 16.15 28.17
N ASN A 340 10.56 16.66 26.94
CA ASN A 340 11.45 16.34 25.82
C ASN A 340 11.69 17.58 24.97
N THR A 341 12.93 17.73 24.50
CA THR A 341 13.25 18.69 23.44
C THR A 341 12.79 18.11 22.11
N ILE A 342 11.76 18.71 21.51
CA ILE A 342 11.28 18.41 20.16
C ILE A 342 11.33 19.70 19.35
N SER A 343 11.83 19.61 18.13
CA SER A 343 11.94 20.74 17.21
C SER A 343 10.61 21.45 16.93
N ILE A 344 10.66 22.71 16.50
CA ILE A 344 9.46 23.48 16.12
C ILE A 344 8.70 22.76 15.00
N LYS A 345 9.42 22.26 13.99
CA LYS A 345 8.85 21.48 12.88
C LYS A 345 8.18 20.21 13.37
N GLY A 346 8.82 19.45 14.25
CA GLY A 346 8.27 18.25 14.88
C GLY A 346 7.02 18.53 15.70
N GLN A 347 7.03 19.60 16.50
CA GLN A 347 5.86 20.03 17.26
C GLN A 347 4.67 20.37 16.34
N GLN A 348 4.92 21.11 15.26
CA GLN A 348 3.87 21.50 14.32
C GLN A 348 3.26 20.28 13.60
N LEU A 349 4.10 19.33 13.15
CA LEU A 349 3.63 18.10 12.53
C LEU A 349 2.81 17.22 13.46
N LEU A 350 3.27 17.03 14.70
CA LEU A 350 2.55 16.23 15.69
C LEU A 350 1.19 16.86 16.04
N LYS A 351 1.11 18.19 16.14
CA LYS A 351 -0.16 18.92 16.32
C LYS A 351 -1.08 18.77 15.12
N ASN A 352 -0.57 18.93 13.90
CA ASN A 352 -1.36 18.81 12.69
C ASN A 352 -1.92 17.39 12.51
N LYS A 353 -1.17 16.36 12.87
CA LYS A 353 -1.68 14.97 12.88
C LYS A 353 -2.88 14.80 13.81
N ILE A 354 -2.81 15.33 15.03
CA ILE A 354 -3.93 15.29 15.98
C ILE A 354 -5.14 16.00 15.38
N LEU A 355 -4.94 17.25 14.93
CA LEU A 355 -6.00 18.09 14.36
C LEU A 355 -6.68 17.44 13.15
N LEU A 356 -5.90 17.05 12.14
CA LEU A 356 -6.41 16.46 10.90
C LEU A 356 -7.10 15.12 11.16
N SER A 357 -6.62 14.34 12.13
CA SER A 357 -7.21 13.05 12.48
C SER A 357 -8.61 13.21 13.09
N PHE A 358 -8.75 14.03 14.13
CA PHE A 358 -10.04 14.17 14.83
C PHE A 358 -11.05 14.98 14.02
N TYR A 359 -10.64 16.06 13.33
CA TYR A 359 -11.56 16.79 12.45
C TYR A 359 -11.91 15.99 11.19
N GLY A 360 -10.98 15.21 10.64
CA GLY A 360 -11.27 14.24 9.58
C GLY A 360 -12.39 13.27 9.98
N ALA A 361 -12.32 12.72 11.20
CA ALA A 361 -13.33 11.80 11.72
C ALA A 361 -14.73 12.44 11.88
N LEU A 362 -14.82 13.75 12.19
CA LEU A 362 -16.10 14.49 12.20
C LEU A 362 -16.72 14.54 10.80
N PHE A 363 -15.92 14.78 9.77
CA PHE A 363 -16.43 14.74 8.40
C PHE A 363 -16.85 13.33 7.99
N ASP A 364 -15.98 12.33 8.24
CA ASP A 364 -16.27 10.93 7.92
C ASP A 364 -17.57 10.48 8.58
N TYR A 365 -17.85 10.91 9.82
CA TYR A 365 -19.07 10.57 10.53
C TYR A 365 -20.31 11.02 9.75
N VAL A 366 -20.35 12.25 9.26
CA VAL A 366 -21.49 12.74 8.46
C VAL A 366 -21.57 12.04 7.11
N MET A 367 -20.44 11.92 6.41
CA MET A 367 -20.38 11.39 5.05
C MET A 367 -20.80 9.92 4.97
N THR A 368 -20.41 9.10 5.95
CA THR A 368 -20.68 7.65 5.96
C THR A 368 -22.08 7.29 6.45
N ARG A 369 -22.74 8.17 7.21
CA ARG A 369 -24.07 7.89 7.79
C ARG A 369 -25.13 7.55 6.74
N ARG A 370 -25.16 8.26 5.62
CA ARG A 370 -26.15 8.01 4.56
C ARG A 370 -26.04 6.59 4.01
N TYR A 371 -24.82 6.10 3.82
CA TYR A 371 -24.58 4.73 3.38
C TYR A 371 -25.14 3.73 4.40
N TYR A 372 -24.77 3.83 5.67
CA TYR A 372 -25.26 2.91 6.70
C TYR A 372 -26.77 3.01 6.93
N ALA A 373 -27.36 4.20 6.85
CA ALA A 373 -28.80 4.40 6.95
C ALA A 373 -29.56 3.68 5.80
N SER A 374 -28.94 3.58 4.61
CA SER A 374 -29.51 2.82 3.50
C SER A 374 -29.44 1.29 3.68
N GLN A 375 -28.49 0.81 4.48
CA GLN A 375 -28.32 -0.62 4.79
C GLN A 375 -29.19 -1.06 5.97
N ASP A 376 -29.43 -0.16 6.93
CA ASP A 376 -30.27 -0.42 8.10
C ASP A 376 -31.27 0.72 8.30
N SER A 377 -32.42 0.60 7.63
CA SER A 377 -33.51 1.57 7.72
C SER A 377 -34.23 1.57 9.07
N THR A 378 -33.89 0.68 10.01
CA THR A 378 -34.52 0.59 11.33
C THR A 378 -33.75 1.35 12.41
N ASN A 379 -32.49 1.71 12.15
CA ASN A 379 -31.67 2.43 13.10
C ASN A 379 -32.06 3.91 13.21
N GLU A 380 -32.70 4.28 14.31
CA GLU A 380 -33.15 5.66 14.57
C GLU A 380 -31.99 6.64 14.77
N ILE A 381 -30.83 6.19 15.29
CA ILE A 381 -29.64 7.05 15.43
C ILE A 381 -29.16 7.50 14.06
N LEU A 382 -29.12 6.62 13.06
CA LEU A 382 -28.66 6.95 11.70
C LEU A 382 -29.58 7.93 10.96
N LYS A 383 -30.85 8.04 11.37
CA LYS A 383 -31.84 8.96 10.78
C LYS A 383 -31.81 10.37 11.37
N GLN A 384 -31.16 10.56 12.52
CA GLN A 384 -31.11 11.86 13.16
C GLN A 384 -30.44 12.91 12.25
N PRO A 385 -31.02 14.12 12.16
CA PRO A 385 -30.46 15.19 11.35
C PRO A 385 -29.12 15.66 11.92
N ILE A 386 -28.28 16.24 11.06
CA ILE A 386 -27.04 16.88 11.49
C ILE A 386 -27.40 18.24 12.10
N PRO A 387 -26.97 18.55 13.33
CA PRO A 387 -27.19 19.85 13.95
C PRO A 387 -26.61 21.01 13.12
N ASP A 388 -27.28 22.15 13.10
CA ASP A 388 -26.82 23.34 12.36
C ASP A 388 -25.42 23.80 12.80
N ASP A 389 -25.10 23.64 14.09
CA ASP A 389 -23.83 24.01 14.66
C ASP A 389 -22.72 22.96 14.43
N TYR A 390 -23.00 21.82 13.79
CA TYR A 390 -22.09 20.67 13.71
C TYR A 390 -20.70 21.06 13.20
N TYR A 391 -20.63 21.95 12.21
CA TYR A 391 -19.40 22.41 11.56
C TYR A 391 -18.70 23.60 12.24
N ASN A 392 -19.14 24.04 13.43
CA ASN A 392 -18.52 25.18 14.16
C ASN A 392 -17.08 24.93 14.65
N PHE A 393 -16.49 23.77 14.35
CA PHE A 393 -15.07 23.51 14.55
C PHE A 393 -14.20 24.08 13.43
N LEU A 394 -14.74 24.33 12.23
CA LEU A 394 -13.98 24.81 11.08
C LEU A 394 -13.27 26.16 11.31
N PRO A 395 -13.89 27.16 11.96
CA PRO A 395 -13.21 28.44 12.24
C PRO A 395 -11.98 28.29 13.15
N LYS A 396 -11.83 27.15 13.84
CA LYS A 396 -10.67 26.86 14.70
C LYS A 396 -9.46 26.35 13.90
N ILE A 397 -9.63 26.06 12.61
CA ILE A 397 -8.57 25.62 11.72
C ILE A 397 -7.95 26.86 11.08
N ASN A 398 -6.64 27.02 11.23
CA ASN A 398 -5.93 28.04 10.45
C ASN A 398 -5.85 27.58 8.99
N SER A 399 -6.79 28.05 8.18
CA SER A 399 -6.92 27.64 6.76
C SER A 399 -5.73 28.04 5.89
N ASN A 400 -4.85 28.93 6.37
CA ASN A 400 -3.63 29.37 5.69
C ASN A 400 -2.36 28.69 6.20
N ASP A 401 -2.45 27.77 7.18
CA ASP A 401 -1.28 27.04 7.66
C ASP A 401 -0.84 25.99 6.64
N LYS A 402 0.20 26.32 5.87
CA LYS A 402 0.81 25.44 4.87
C LYS A 402 1.29 24.11 5.46
N SER A 403 1.68 24.09 6.73
CA SER A 403 2.19 22.86 7.37
C SER A 403 1.12 21.76 7.52
N LEU A 404 -0.18 22.09 7.36
CA LEU A 404 -1.24 21.10 7.30
C LEU A 404 -1.02 20.11 6.16
N LEU A 405 -0.45 20.55 5.03
CA LEU A 405 -0.22 19.74 3.82
C LEU A 405 0.84 18.66 4.00
N VAL A 406 1.72 18.83 4.98
CA VAL A 406 2.88 17.96 5.17
C VAL A 406 2.46 16.59 5.70
N SER A 407 1.46 16.56 6.58
CA SER A 407 0.95 15.33 7.17
C SER A 407 0.28 14.45 6.11
N ASN A 408 0.58 13.15 6.11
CA ASN A 408 -0.11 12.19 5.26
C ASN A 408 -1.63 12.09 5.51
N MET A 409 -2.13 12.62 6.62
CA MET A 409 -3.57 12.68 6.91
C MET A 409 -4.27 13.79 6.12
N PHE A 410 -3.52 14.72 5.54
CA PHE A 410 -4.06 15.86 4.80
C PHE A 410 -4.89 15.43 3.60
N SER A 411 -4.42 14.44 2.83
CA SER A 411 -5.10 13.90 1.65
C SER A 411 -6.55 13.53 1.93
N SER A 412 -6.76 12.78 3.02
CA SER A 412 -8.09 12.40 3.46
C SER A 412 -8.90 13.61 3.93
N PHE A 413 -8.29 14.46 4.75
CA PHE A 413 -8.94 15.66 5.31
C PHE A 413 -9.42 16.63 4.22
N ILE A 414 -8.58 16.99 3.25
CA ILE A 414 -8.94 17.96 2.20
C ILE A 414 -10.05 17.41 1.31
N ASN A 415 -10.03 16.11 1.00
CA ASN A 415 -11.12 15.44 0.29
C ASN A 415 -12.45 15.55 1.05
N ARG A 416 -12.43 15.35 2.37
CA ARG A 416 -13.62 15.44 3.22
C ARG A 416 -14.14 16.87 3.36
N TYR A 417 -13.25 17.84 3.42
CA TYR A 417 -13.58 19.26 3.38
C TYR A 417 -14.29 19.64 2.06
N GLU A 418 -13.81 19.14 0.93
CA GLU A 418 -14.40 19.39 -0.40
C GLU A 418 -15.84 18.89 -0.55
N TYR A 419 -16.12 17.72 0.03
CA TYR A 419 -17.42 17.03 -0.08
C TYR A 419 -18.25 17.14 1.20
N MET A 420 -18.00 18.14 2.04
CA MET A 420 -18.77 18.32 3.28
C MET A 420 -20.23 18.69 2.98
N GLY A 421 -21.13 18.35 3.90
CA GLY A 421 -22.57 18.58 3.77
C GLY A 421 -22.95 20.00 3.34
N PRO A 422 -22.44 21.07 3.99
CA PRO A 422 -22.76 22.45 3.61
C PRO A 422 -22.43 22.78 2.15
N PHE A 423 -21.29 22.29 1.63
CA PHE A 423 -20.91 22.51 0.23
C PHE A 423 -21.79 21.73 -0.74
N ASN A 424 -22.12 20.46 -0.43
CA ASN A 424 -23.03 19.68 -1.26
C ASN A 424 -24.46 20.26 -1.27
N ASN A 425 -24.94 20.78 -0.14
CA ASN A 425 -26.25 21.42 -0.01
C ASN A 425 -26.33 22.73 -0.83
N ALA A 426 -25.22 23.48 -0.88
CA ALA A 426 -25.09 24.66 -1.72
C ALA A 426 -25.31 24.33 -3.20
N ASP A 427 -24.76 23.21 -3.67
CA ASP A 427 -24.88 22.78 -5.06
C ASP A 427 -26.30 22.24 -5.38
N MET A 428 -26.96 21.53 -4.46
CA MET A 428 -28.28 20.93 -4.69
C MET A 428 -29.42 21.94 -4.87
N THR A 429 -29.29 23.15 -4.33
CA THR A 429 -30.31 24.20 -4.39
C THR A 429 -30.09 25.17 -5.56
N PHE A 430 -29.34 24.74 -6.56
CA PHE A 430 -28.99 25.50 -7.75
C PHE A 430 -29.43 24.77 -9.02
N THR A 431 -30.02 25.50 -9.98
CA THR A 431 -30.29 24.99 -11.33
C THR A 431 -29.45 25.80 -12.32
N PRO A 432 -28.33 25.26 -12.83
CA PRO A 432 -27.50 25.95 -13.80
C PRO A 432 -28.13 25.96 -15.20
N GLU A 433 -27.92 27.03 -15.97
CA GLU A 433 -28.31 27.10 -17.38
C GLU A 433 -27.37 26.27 -18.26
N ASN A 434 -26.10 26.15 -17.87
CA ASN A 434 -25.08 25.38 -18.59
C ASN A 434 -23.98 24.85 -17.65
N LYS A 435 -23.10 24.01 -18.19
CA LYS A 435 -22.03 23.35 -17.42
C LYS A 435 -21.00 24.34 -16.85
N LEU A 436 -20.64 25.38 -17.59
CA LEU A 436 -19.70 26.40 -17.09
C LEU A 436 -20.27 27.10 -15.85
N GLU A 437 -21.53 27.49 -15.91
CA GLU A 437 -22.24 28.14 -14.81
C GLU A 437 -22.36 27.22 -13.59
N MET A 438 -22.59 25.91 -13.81
CA MET A 438 -22.60 24.90 -12.74
C MET A 438 -21.34 24.97 -11.88
N PHE A 439 -20.15 25.07 -12.50
CA PHE A 439 -18.89 25.13 -11.78
C PHE A 439 -18.57 26.52 -11.22
N SER A 440 -18.70 27.57 -12.03
CA SER A 440 -18.41 28.95 -11.64
C SER A 440 -19.31 29.40 -10.47
N LYS A 441 -20.64 29.35 -10.65
CA LYS A 441 -21.57 29.77 -9.60
C LYS A 441 -21.59 28.80 -8.41
N GLY A 442 -21.26 27.52 -8.62
CA GLY A 442 -21.09 26.55 -7.53
C GLY A 442 -20.05 27.02 -6.51
N TRP A 443 -18.89 27.51 -6.97
CA TRP A 443 -17.84 28.00 -6.07
C TRP A 443 -18.18 29.33 -5.40
N LEU A 444 -18.88 30.24 -6.08
CA LEU A 444 -19.39 31.47 -5.46
C LEU A 444 -20.39 31.16 -4.32
N ARG A 445 -21.24 30.16 -4.50
CA ARG A 445 -22.16 29.71 -3.46
C ARG A 445 -21.44 29.09 -2.28
N LYS A 446 -20.44 28.24 -2.54
CA LYS A 446 -19.59 27.65 -1.49
C LYS A 446 -18.83 28.72 -0.70
N ASP A 447 -18.35 29.78 -1.35
CA ASP A 447 -17.74 30.94 -0.68
C ASP A 447 -18.76 31.64 0.24
N SER A 448 -19.99 31.87 -0.23
CA SER A 448 -21.07 32.43 0.59
C SER A 448 -21.39 31.55 1.81
N VAL A 449 -21.53 30.23 1.62
CA VAL A 449 -21.75 29.29 2.74
C VAL A 449 -20.60 29.36 3.74
N LEU A 450 -19.36 29.36 3.26
CA LEU A 450 -18.18 29.39 4.11
C LEU A 450 -18.14 30.64 4.99
N ARG A 451 -18.41 31.81 4.40
CA ARG A 451 -18.39 33.11 5.10
C ARG A 451 -19.59 33.33 6.00
N ASN A 452 -20.79 33.11 5.47
CA ASN A 452 -22.04 33.58 6.08
C ASN A 452 -22.67 32.53 6.99
N GLU A 453 -22.54 31.24 6.68
CA GLU A 453 -23.12 30.16 7.48
C GLU A 453 -22.08 29.55 8.43
N LEU A 454 -20.89 29.24 7.91
CA LEU A 454 -19.84 28.55 8.66
C LEU A 454 -18.90 29.50 9.42
N GLN A 455 -18.97 30.81 9.15
CA GLN A 455 -18.11 31.84 9.76
C GLN A 455 -16.62 31.54 9.60
N VAL A 456 -16.24 30.98 8.44
CA VAL A 456 -14.87 30.67 8.08
C VAL A 456 -14.40 31.65 7.02
N THR A 457 -13.26 32.28 7.26
CA THR A 457 -12.57 33.06 6.22
C THR A 457 -11.92 32.09 5.22
N PRO A 458 -12.27 32.18 3.92
CA PRO A 458 -11.61 31.38 2.90
C PRO A 458 -10.11 31.65 2.89
N GLY A 459 -9.33 30.58 2.78
CA GLY A 459 -7.87 30.63 2.74
C GLY A 459 -7.33 29.49 1.90
N LEU A 460 -6.07 29.12 2.11
CA LEU A 460 -5.36 28.11 1.31
C LEU A 460 -6.14 26.79 1.17
N LEU A 461 -6.78 26.27 2.21
CA LEU A 461 -7.62 25.06 2.09
C LEU A 461 -8.74 25.19 1.05
N PHE A 462 -9.39 26.36 0.98
CA PHE A 462 -10.45 26.62 0.01
C PHE A 462 -9.88 26.83 -1.41
N GLU A 463 -8.70 27.45 -1.52
CA GLU A 463 -7.98 27.59 -2.80
C GLU A 463 -7.54 26.23 -3.36
N ILE A 464 -7.03 25.34 -2.51
CA ILE A 464 -6.69 23.95 -2.87
C ILE A 464 -7.94 23.21 -3.35
N ALA A 465 -9.05 23.31 -2.60
CA ALA A 465 -10.32 22.68 -2.97
C ALA A 465 -10.84 23.14 -4.35
N LYS A 466 -10.75 24.47 -4.64
CA LYS A 466 -11.06 25.04 -5.96
C LYS A 466 -10.18 24.44 -7.05
N THR A 467 -8.86 24.46 -6.85
CA THR A 467 -7.87 23.98 -7.81
C THR A 467 -8.09 22.50 -8.14
N ARG A 468 -8.28 21.66 -7.13
CA ARG A 468 -8.53 20.22 -7.28
C ARG A 468 -9.80 19.89 -8.04
N SER A 469 -10.84 20.73 -7.92
CA SER A 469 -12.10 20.53 -8.65
C SER A 469 -11.99 20.75 -10.16
N LEU A 470 -10.98 21.52 -10.59
CA LEU A 470 -10.78 21.85 -11.99
C LEU A 470 -10.60 20.60 -12.86
N ASN A 471 -9.89 19.58 -12.36
CA ASN A 471 -9.65 18.36 -13.13
C ASN A 471 -10.97 17.72 -13.61
N TYR A 472 -11.94 17.58 -12.71
CA TYR A 472 -13.26 17.05 -13.03
C TYR A 472 -14.07 18.01 -13.91
N ALA A 473 -14.03 19.32 -13.62
CA ALA A 473 -14.76 20.30 -14.42
C ALA A 473 -14.31 20.29 -15.89
N LEU A 474 -13.01 20.22 -16.14
CA LEU A 474 -12.47 20.22 -17.51
C LEU A 474 -12.81 18.93 -18.29
N GLU A 475 -13.21 17.84 -17.65
CA GLU A 475 -13.75 16.65 -18.36
C GLU A 475 -15.11 16.94 -19.01
N MET A 476 -15.85 17.91 -18.48
CA MET A 476 -17.22 18.19 -18.90
C MET A 476 -17.35 19.41 -19.81
N LEU A 477 -16.33 20.26 -19.88
CA LEU A 477 -16.32 21.55 -20.55
C LEU A 477 -15.64 21.49 -21.93
N THR A 478 -16.01 22.41 -22.80
CA THR A 478 -15.25 22.71 -24.03
C THR A 478 -13.92 23.40 -23.69
N PRO A 479 -12.93 23.44 -24.59
CA PRO A 479 -11.70 24.19 -24.37
C PRO A 479 -11.94 25.66 -24.01
N LYS A 480 -12.89 26.33 -24.70
CA LYS A 480 -13.22 27.73 -24.42
C LYS A 480 -13.82 27.91 -23.02
N GLU A 481 -14.80 27.09 -22.63
CA GLU A 481 -15.39 27.16 -21.29
C GLU A 481 -14.38 26.79 -20.20
N GLY A 482 -13.54 25.79 -20.46
CA GLY A 482 -12.48 25.36 -19.56
C GLY A 482 -11.46 26.47 -19.32
N HIS A 483 -11.11 27.25 -20.36
CA HIS A 483 -10.23 28.40 -20.22
C HIS A 483 -10.83 29.47 -19.32
N LEU A 484 -12.09 29.84 -19.57
CA LEU A 484 -12.80 30.84 -18.77
C LEU A 484 -12.88 30.43 -17.30
N LEU A 485 -13.22 29.17 -17.01
CA LEU A 485 -13.25 28.65 -15.65
C LEU A 485 -11.86 28.66 -14.99
N ALA A 486 -10.82 28.27 -15.74
CA ALA A 486 -9.44 28.27 -15.23
C ALA A 486 -8.96 29.69 -14.90
N GLU A 487 -9.26 30.67 -15.76
CA GLU A 487 -8.95 32.09 -15.49
C GLU A 487 -9.72 32.62 -14.28
N GLU A 488 -11.01 32.30 -14.15
CA GLU A 488 -11.83 32.69 -13.00
C GLU A 488 -11.25 32.12 -11.68
N ILE A 489 -10.94 30.82 -11.67
CA ILE A 489 -10.33 30.17 -10.51
C ILE A 489 -8.97 30.80 -10.22
N ASN A 490 -8.11 30.98 -11.21
CA ASN A 490 -6.77 31.58 -11.07
C ASN A 490 -6.84 32.99 -10.45
N ASN A 491 -7.76 33.83 -10.92
CA ASN A 491 -7.98 35.19 -10.42
C ASN A 491 -8.51 35.20 -8.98
N SER A 492 -9.18 34.13 -8.54
CA SER A 492 -9.75 33.99 -7.19
C SER A 492 -8.79 33.34 -6.16
N ILE A 493 -7.58 32.98 -6.57
CA ILE A 493 -6.55 32.34 -5.73
C ILE A 493 -5.48 33.38 -5.37
N SER A 494 -4.90 33.28 -4.18
CA SER A 494 -3.80 34.13 -3.73
C SER A 494 -2.43 33.45 -3.86
N GLU A 495 -2.35 32.14 -3.61
CA GLU A 495 -1.09 31.38 -3.67
C GLU A 495 -0.54 31.26 -5.11
N PRO A 496 0.63 31.85 -5.44
CA PRO A 496 1.19 31.81 -6.79
C PRO A 496 1.37 30.40 -7.35
N PHE A 497 1.81 29.44 -6.54
CA PHE A 497 1.99 28.06 -7.00
C PHE A 497 0.68 27.44 -7.50
N LEU A 498 -0.44 27.70 -6.80
CA LEU A 498 -1.75 27.20 -7.21
C LEU A 498 -2.28 27.89 -8.48
N LYS A 499 -1.92 29.15 -8.71
CA LYS A 499 -2.23 29.84 -9.97
C LYS A 499 -1.55 29.16 -11.16
N GLU A 500 -0.26 28.88 -11.03
CA GLU A 500 0.51 28.19 -12.06
C GLU A 500 -0.07 26.80 -12.34
N GLU A 501 -0.35 26.04 -11.29
CA GLU A 501 -0.94 24.70 -11.42
C GLU A 501 -2.34 24.72 -12.05
N THR A 502 -3.17 25.72 -11.74
CA THR A 502 -4.49 25.90 -12.35
C THR A 502 -4.38 26.01 -13.87
N MET A 503 -3.48 26.87 -14.37
CA MET A 503 -3.30 27.06 -15.81
C MET A 503 -2.60 25.87 -16.47
N ARG A 504 -1.67 25.22 -15.75
CA ARG A 504 -1.04 23.97 -16.21
C ARG A 504 -2.07 22.87 -16.40
N MET A 505 -3.02 22.71 -15.46
CA MET A 505 -4.09 21.71 -15.55
C MET A 505 -4.98 21.94 -16.78
N TYR A 506 -5.35 23.19 -17.05
CA TYR A 506 -6.07 23.56 -18.28
C TYR A 506 -5.28 23.17 -19.53
N ALA A 507 -4.02 23.62 -19.63
CA ALA A 507 -3.18 23.36 -20.81
C ALA A 507 -2.91 21.85 -21.02
N LYS A 508 -2.81 21.08 -19.93
CA LYS A 508 -2.66 19.61 -19.99
C LYS A 508 -3.91 18.95 -20.55
N LYS A 509 -5.11 19.40 -20.16
CA LYS A 509 -6.37 18.81 -20.63
C LYS A 509 -6.70 19.22 -22.06
N PHE A 510 -6.40 20.46 -22.43
CA PHE A 510 -6.65 21.03 -23.75
C PHE A 510 -5.33 21.52 -24.38
N PRO A 511 -4.45 20.60 -24.80
CA PRO A 511 -3.23 20.97 -25.50
C PRO A 511 -3.55 21.67 -26.82
N GLU A 512 -2.64 22.50 -27.31
CA GLU A 512 -2.75 23.07 -28.65
C GLU A 512 -2.66 21.96 -29.71
N GLY A 513 -3.72 21.80 -30.51
CA GLY A 513 -3.84 20.75 -31.52
C GLY A 513 -4.63 19.52 -31.05
N GLU A 514 -4.71 18.50 -31.91
CA GLU A 514 -5.36 17.24 -31.54
C GLU A 514 -4.51 16.45 -30.55
N LYS A 515 -5.13 15.86 -29.53
CA LYS A 515 -4.46 14.92 -28.62
C LYS A 515 -4.02 13.70 -29.42
N GLN A 516 -2.75 13.63 -29.77
CA GLN A 516 -2.20 12.49 -30.49
C GLN A 516 -1.89 11.35 -29.52
N ALA A 517 -2.07 10.12 -30.01
CA ALA A 517 -1.60 8.94 -29.29
C ALA A 517 -0.08 9.04 -29.10
N TYR A 518 0.42 8.62 -27.95
CA TYR A 518 1.83 8.75 -27.60
C TYR A 518 2.50 7.39 -27.42
N LYS A 519 3.79 7.33 -27.76
CA LYS A 519 4.62 6.14 -27.50
C LYS A 519 5.02 6.11 -26.04
N LEU A 520 4.87 4.96 -25.40
CA LEU A 520 5.42 4.72 -24.07
C LEU A 520 6.94 4.94 -24.08
N PRO A 521 7.50 5.53 -23.00
CA PRO A 521 8.95 5.66 -22.86
C PRO A 521 9.62 4.28 -22.82
N ASP A 522 10.83 4.16 -23.34
CA ASP A 522 11.56 2.89 -23.26
C ASP A 522 11.95 2.55 -21.82
N GLY A 523 11.96 1.26 -21.48
CA GLY A 523 12.38 0.77 -20.17
C GLY A 523 11.58 -0.44 -19.69
N LYS A 524 12.01 -0.98 -18.53
CA LYS A 524 11.50 -2.23 -17.96
C LYS A 524 9.97 -2.29 -17.85
N ALA A 525 9.33 -1.20 -17.43
CA ALA A 525 7.86 -1.13 -17.30
C ALA A 525 7.16 -1.31 -18.66
N THR A 526 7.67 -0.66 -19.70
CA THR A 526 7.15 -0.74 -21.05
C THR A 526 7.39 -2.12 -21.65
N ASP A 527 8.53 -2.75 -21.38
CA ASP A 527 8.80 -4.12 -21.83
C ASP A 527 7.84 -5.13 -21.19
N ILE A 528 7.58 -4.98 -19.88
CA ILE A 528 6.56 -5.78 -19.18
C ILE A 528 5.20 -5.57 -19.85
N PHE A 529 4.78 -4.32 -20.04
CA PHE A 529 3.47 -3.99 -20.61
C PHE A 529 3.29 -4.55 -22.03
N ARG A 530 4.29 -4.36 -22.91
CA ARG A 530 4.26 -4.80 -24.31
C ARG A 530 4.16 -6.31 -24.46
N LYS A 531 4.70 -7.12 -23.53
CA LYS A 531 4.51 -8.58 -23.55
C LYS A 531 3.04 -9.01 -23.57
N MET A 532 2.16 -8.21 -22.96
CA MET A 532 0.73 -8.50 -22.85
C MET A 532 -0.10 -7.84 -23.95
N THR A 533 0.41 -6.77 -24.58
CA THR A 533 -0.38 -5.94 -25.51
C THR A 533 0.06 -6.06 -26.98
N ASP A 534 1.34 -6.30 -27.25
CA ASP A 534 1.86 -6.46 -28.62
C ASP A 534 1.20 -7.61 -29.42
N PRO A 535 0.80 -8.74 -28.80
CA PRO A 535 0.03 -9.77 -29.51
C PRO A 535 -1.30 -9.28 -30.11
N HIS A 536 -1.76 -8.09 -29.71
CA HIS A 536 -3.01 -7.48 -30.18
C HIS A 536 -2.79 -6.30 -31.15
N LYS A 537 -1.56 -6.06 -31.62
CA LYS A 537 -1.30 -5.06 -32.68
C LYS A 537 -2.19 -5.30 -33.90
N GLY A 538 -2.66 -4.21 -34.49
CA GLY A 538 -3.72 -4.19 -35.50
C GLY A 538 -5.13 -3.94 -34.92
N LYS A 539 -5.30 -4.03 -33.60
CA LYS A 539 -6.56 -3.74 -32.89
C LYS A 539 -6.40 -2.57 -31.92
N PHE A 540 -7.49 -1.88 -31.62
CA PHE A 540 -7.53 -1.11 -30.37
C PHE A 540 -7.46 -2.09 -29.19
N VAL A 541 -6.84 -1.67 -28.08
CA VAL A 541 -6.71 -2.50 -26.88
C VAL A 541 -7.18 -1.72 -25.67
N LEU A 542 -8.25 -2.18 -25.02
CA LEU A 542 -8.65 -1.71 -23.71
C LEU A 542 -7.97 -2.58 -22.64
N VAL A 543 -7.03 -2.00 -21.92
CA VAL A 543 -6.37 -2.64 -20.77
C VAL A 543 -7.10 -2.24 -19.49
N ASP A 544 -7.48 -3.22 -18.67
CA ASP A 544 -8.11 -3.07 -17.36
C ASP A 544 -7.17 -3.57 -16.26
N PHE A 545 -6.67 -2.64 -15.44
CA PHE A 545 -5.92 -2.94 -14.22
C PHE A 545 -6.89 -3.11 -13.05
N TRP A 546 -6.96 -4.34 -12.52
CA TRP A 546 -8.01 -4.76 -11.59
C TRP A 546 -7.48 -5.66 -10.47
N ALA A 547 -8.34 -5.98 -9.51
CA ALA A 547 -8.06 -6.98 -8.49
C ALA A 547 -9.35 -7.62 -7.95
N THR A 548 -9.29 -8.88 -7.51
CA THR A 548 -10.42 -9.57 -6.82
C THR A 548 -10.76 -8.93 -5.47
N THR A 549 -9.84 -8.16 -4.90
CA THR A 549 -10.03 -7.38 -3.68
C THR A 549 -10.61 -5.98 -3.93
N CYS A 550 -10.82 -5.60 -5.20
CA CYS A 550 -11.35 -4.31 -5.59
C CYS A 550 -12.83 -4.40 -5.97
N GLY A 551 -13.72 -3.97 -5.08
CA GLY A 551 -15.18 -3.97 -5.30
C GLY A 551 -15.62 -3.23 -6.58
N PRO A 552 -15.20 -1.98 -6.81
CA PRO A 552 -15.52 -1.26 -8.04
C PRO A 552 -15.00 -1.93 -9.32
N CYS A 553 -13.82 -2.57 -9.27
CA CYS A 553 -13.27 -3.31 -10.41
C CYS A 553 -14.16 -4.51 -10.76
N ILE A 554 -14.55 -5.30 -9.74
CA ILE A 554 -15.47 -6.43 -9.91
C ILE A 554 -16.80 -5.98 -10.51
N TYR A 555 -17.35 -4.87 -10.02
CA TYR A 555 -18.58 -4.30 -10.55
C TYR A 555 -18.41 -3.90 -12.03
N GLY A 556 -17.34 -3.18 -12.38
CA GLY A 556 -17.04 -2.76 -13.75
C GLY A 556 -16.90 -3.93 -14.72
N ILE A 557 -16.15 -4.98 -14.33
CA ILE A 557 -15.98 -6.18 -15.15
C ILE A 557 -17.32 -6.87 -15.41
N LYS A 558 -18.19 -7.01 -14.41
CA LYS A 558 -19.52 -7.58 -14.60
C LYS A 558 -20.39 -6.71 -15.50
N HIS A 559 -20.36 -5.40 -15.30
CA HIS A 559 -21.17 -4.45 -16.06
C HIS A 559 -20.75 -4.37 -17.53
N MET A 560 -19.46 -4.56 -17.84
CA MET A 560 -18.94 -4.56 -19.22
C MET A 560 -19.18 -5.86 -20.00
N GLN A 561 -19.87 -6.86 -19.44
CA GLN A 561 -20.11 -8.14 -20.13
C GLN A 561 -20.80 -7.98 -21.50
N PRO A 562 -21.89 -7.21 -21.66
CA PRO A 562 -22.54 -7.05 -22.97
C PRO A 562 -21.61 -6.43 -24.02
N LEU A 563 -20.73 -5.52 -23.59
CA LEU A 563 -19.74 -4.90 -24.47
C LEU A 563 -18.67 -5.91 -24.92
N ARG A 564 -18.20 -6.77 -24.00
CA ARG A 564 -17.28 -7.87 -24.35
C ARG A 564 -17.91 -8.83 -25.35
N ASP A 565 -19.16 -9.23 -25.12
CA ASP A 565 -19.88 -10.16 -25.99
C ASP A 565 -20.03 -9.58 -27.40
N LYS A 566 -20.36 -8.28 -27.51
CA LYS A 566 -20.44 -7.56 -28.80
C LYS A 566 -19.14 -7.59 -29.60
N TYR A 567 -18.00 -7.51 -28.92
CA TYR A 567 -16.67 -7.45 -29.57
C TYR A 567 -15.89 -8.78 -29.49
N LYS A 568 -16.53 -9.87 -29.05
CA LYS A 568 -15.91 -11.20 -28.96
C LYS A 568 -15.45 -11.66 -30.35
N GLY A 569 -14.15 -11.92 -30.49
CA GLY A 569 -13.55 -12.30 -31.78
C GLY A 569 -13.42 -11.16 -32.80
N SER A 570 -13.74 -9.92 -32.44
CA SER A 570 -13.63 -8.76 -33.34
C SER A 570 -12.17 -8.53 -33.80
N PRO A 571 -11.94 -8.18 -35.07
CA PRO A 571 -10.63 -7.75 -35.54
C PRO A 571 -10.29 -6.32 -35.08
N ASP A 572 -11.23 -5.58 -34.49
CA ASP A 572 -11.05 -4.15 -34.21
C ASP A 572 -10.67 -3.82 -32.76
N LEU A 573 -11.08 -4.66 -31.80
CA LEU A 573 -10.93 -4.38 -30.37
C LEU A 573 -10.52 -5.65 -29.62
N ALA A 574 -9.56 -5.51 -28.72
CA ALA A 574 -9.19 -6.51 -27.71
C ALA A 574 -9.37 -5.94 -26.31
N PHE A 575 -9.71 -6.81 -25.37
CA PHE A 575 -9.68 -6.53 -23.93
C PHE A 575 -8.49 -7.27 -23.33
N VAL A 576 -7.74 -6.61 -22.45
CA VAL A 576 -6.59 -7.18 -21.72
C VAL A 576 -6.79 -6.88 -20.24
N TYR A 577 -6.72 -7.92 -19.40
CA TYR A 577 -6.95 -7.79 -17.97
C TYR A 577 -5.64 -8.06 -17.22
N ILE A 578 -5.19 -7.09 -16.41
CA ILE A 578 -3.93 -7.18 -15.66
C ILE A 578 -4.23 -7.05 -14.17
N THR A 579 -3.77 -8.01 -13.39
CA THR A 579 -3.83 -7.99 -11.93
C THR A 579 -2.51 -8.47 -11.33
N ASP A 580 -2.27 -8.21 -10.05
CA ASP A 580 -1.11 -8.71 -9.33
C ASP A 580 -1.44 -9.92 -8.46
N THR A 581 -0.41 -10.69 -8.06
CA THR A 581 -0.56 -11.86 -7.19
C THR A 581 -1.11 -11.53 -5.81
N GLY A 582 -0.86 -10.31 -5.28
CA GLY A 582 -1.28 -9.88 -3.95
C GLY A 582 -2.72 -9.40 -3.90
N GLY A 583 -3.13 -8.55 -4.85
CA GLY A 583 -4.51 -8.08 -5.01
C GLY A 583 -5.47 -9.19 -5.48
N SER A 584 -4.94 -10.21 -6.16
CA SER A 584 -5.69 -11.37 -6.62
C SER A 584 -4.99 -12.69 -6.27
N PRO A 585 -5.18 -13.18 -5.02
CA PRO A 585 -4.73 -14.52 -4.64
C PRO A 585 -5.26 -15.58 -5.61
N GLU A 586 -4.48 -16.62 -5.86
CA GLU A 586 -4.72 -17.57 -6.96
C GLU A 586 -6.11 -18.21 -6.92
N GLU A 587 -6.55 -18.68 -5.75
CA GLU A 587 -7.87 -19.28 -5.58
C GLU A 587 -9.00 -18.30 -5.94
N SER A 588 -8.93 -17.07 -5.39
CA SER A 588 -9.89 -16.00 -5.67
C SER A 588 -9.88 -15.61 -7.15
N TYR A 589 -8.69 -15.54 -7.76
CA TYR A 589 -8.51 -15.23 -9.18
C TYR A 589 -9.15 -16.30 -10.07
N ASN A 590 -8.78 -17.56 -9.89
CA ASN A 590 -9.27 -18.69 -10.69
C ASN A 590 -10.80 -18.83 -10.57
N LYS A 591 -11.33 -18.65 -9.36
CA LYS A 591 -12.78 -18.62 -9.14
C LYS A 591 -13.43 -17.47 -9.91
N PHE A 592 -12.91 -16.25 -9.77
CA PHE A 592 -13.53 -15.09 -10.41
C PHE A 592 -13.52 -15.17 -11.94
N ILE A 593 -12.41 -15.57 -12.55
CA ILE A 593 -12.32 -15.63 -14.02
C ILE A 593 -13.22 -16.73 -14.60
N SER A 594 -13.38 -17.87 -13.90
CA SER A 594 -14.26 -18.95 -14.34
C SER A 594 -15.75 -18.58 -14.27
N GLU A 595 -16.13 -17.71 -13.33
CA GLU A 595 -17.51 -17.26 -13.14
C GLU A 595 -17.93 -16.12 -14.09
N ASN A 596 -17.01 -15.39 -14.74
CA ASN A 596 -17.32 -14.11 -15.41
C ASN A 596 -16.95 -14.02 -16.92
N ASP A 597 -16.52 -15.13 -17.55
CA ASP A 597 -16.12 -15.23 -18.98
C ASP A 597 -15.36 -13.99 -19.49
N MET A 598 -14.13 -13.82 -19.00
CA MET A 598 -13.29 -12.65 -19.27
C MET A 598 -12.39 -12.82 -20.51
N GLY A 599 -12.53 -13.93 -21.26
CA GLY A 599 -11.67 -14.29 -22.38
C GLY A 599 -10.28 -14.77 -21.96
N ASP A 600 -9.35 -14.84 -22.91
CA ASP A 600 -8.04 -15.48 -22.72
C ASP A 600 -6.90 -14.51 -22.34
N ASN A 601 -7.12 -13.20 -22.48
CA ASN A 601 -6.09 -12.17 -22.26
C ASN A 601 -6.01 -11.76 -20.78
N LEU A 602 -5.81 -12.75 -19.90
CA LEU A 602 -5.83 -12.60 -18.46
C LEU A 602 -4.42 -12.78 -17.90
N PHE A 603 -3.88 -11.72 -17.30
CA PHE A 603 -2.51 -11.69 -16.79
C PHE A 603 -2.48 -11.43 -15.29
N ARG A 604 -1.98 -12.43 -14.54
CA ARG A 604 -1.71 -12.33 -13.10
C ARG A 604 -0.19 -12.21 -12.90
N LEU A 605 0.28 -10.99 -12.68
CA LEU A 605 1.70 -10.66 -12.61
C LEU A 605 2.25 -10.75 -11.18
N PRO A 606 3.54 -11.07 -11.01
CA PRO A 606 4.23 -10.80 -9.75
C PRO A 606 4.09 -9.33 -9.36
N GLU A 607 3.94 -9.06 -8.07
CA GLU A 607 3.77 -7.71 -7.51
C GLU A 607 4.87 -6.74 -7.98
N ASP A 608 6.13 -7.21 -8.09
CA ASP A 608 7.24 -6.41 -8.58
C ASP A 608 7.03 -5.89 -10.00
N GLU A 609 6.52 -6.72 -10.91
CA GLU A 609 6.24 -6.29 -12.28
C GLU A 609 5.06 -5.32 -12.34
N TYR A 610 4.02 -5.59 -11.53
CA TYR A 610 2.85 -4.74 -11.43
C TYR A 610 3.18 -3.33 -10.89
N ASN A 611 4.11 -3.23 -9.95
CA ASN A 611 4.60 -1.97 -9.41
C ASN A 611 5.20 -1.05 -10.51
N TYR A 612 5.93 -1.62 -11.46
CA TYR A 612 6.41 -0.85 -12.61
C TYR A 612 5.27 -0.33 -13.50
N LEU A 613 4.19 -1.12 -13.67
CA LEU A 613 3.01 -0.67 -14.43
C LEU A 613 2.26 0.45 -13.70
N ARG A 614 2.18 0.39 -12.36
CA ARG A 614 1.64 1.49 -11.53
C ARG A 614 2.37 2.80 -11.76
N GLN A 615 3.70 2.77 -11.77
CA GLN A 615 4.51 3.95 -12.05
C GLN A 615 4.35 4.44 -13.50
N LEU A 616 4.37 3.52 -14.48
CA LEU A 616 4.25 3.86 -15.90
C LEU A 616 2.94 4.62 -16.20
N PHE A 617 1.82 4.11 -15.69
CA PHE A 617 0.49 4.69 -15.91
C PHE A 617 0.01 5.61 -14.78
N LYS A 618 0.86 5.88 -13.79
CA LYS A 618 0.63 6.85 -12.71
C LYS A 618 -0.69 6.63 -11.97
N PHE A 619 -0.87 5.46 -11.37
CA PHE A 619 -2.06 5.16 -10.57
C PHE A 619 -1.74 4.59 -9.18
N ASN A 620 -2.22 5.26 -8.14
CA ASN A 620 -2.18 4.75 -6.77
C ASN A 620 -3.35 3.77 -6.51
N GLY A 621 -4.51 4.02 -7.13
CA GLY A 621 -5.73 3.21 -6.98
C GLY A 621 -6.17 2.48 -8.26
N ILE A 622 -7.03 1.48 -8.08
CA ILE A 622 -7.73 0.76 -9.14
C ILE A 622 -9.26 0.89 -8.93
N PRO A 623 -10.09 0.79 -9.98
CA PRO A 623 -9.77 0.40 -11.36
C PRO A 623 -8.97 1.46 -12.12
N ARG A 624 -8.14 1.01 -13.08
CA ARG A 624 -7.44 1.89 -14.01
C ARG A 624 -7.55 1.30 -15.42
N TYR A 625 -7.92 2.14 -16.39
CA TYR A 625 -8.09 1.72 -17.78
C TYR A 625 -7.14 2.48 -18.71
N VAL A 626 -6.53 1.76 -19.65
CA VAL A 626 -5.66 2.33 -20.68
C VAL A 626 -6.18 1.90 -22.05
N MET A 627 -6.36 2.85 -22.96
CA MET A 627 -6.72 2.61 -24.35
C MET A 627 -5.49 2.73 -25.25
N LEU A 628 -5.20 1.68 -26.02
CA LEU A 628 -4.16 1.68 -27.05
C LEU A 628 -4.77 1.72 -28.45
N ASP A 629 -4.09 2.38 -29.37
CA ASP A 629 -4.39 2.31 -30.81
C ASP A 629 -3.86 1.01 -31.45
N ARG A 630 -4.09 0.87 -32.76
CA ARG A 630 -3.69 -0.31 -33.55
C ARG A 630 -2.17 -0.51 -33.64
N ASP A 631 -1.38 0.54 -33.43
CA ASP A 631 0.08 0.46 -33.46
C ASP A 631 0.66 0.17 -32.05
N GLY A 632 -0.19 0.18 -31.03
CA GLY A 632 0.19 0.00 -29.62
C GLY A 632 0.60 1.31 -28.93
N ASN A 633 0.28 2.47 -29.51
CA ASN A 633 0.47 3.77 -28.84
C ASN A 633 -0.70 4.04 -27.88
N VAL A 634 -0.43 4.82 -26.83
CA VAL A 634 -1.43 5.16 -25.81
C VAL A 634 -2.31 6.31 -26.31
N VAL A 635 -3.61 6.04 -26.47
CA VAL A 635 -4.64 7.04 -26.80
C VAL A 635 -5.10 7.74 -25.52
N ASP A 636 -5.35 6.95 -24.48
CA ASP A 636 -5.77 7.45 -23.17
C ASP A 636 -5.26 6.53 -22.07
N ASP A 637 -4.38 7.05 -21.20
CA ASP A 637 -3.88 6.30 -20.07
C ASP A 637 -4.82 6.34 -18.86
N ASN A 638 -5.90 7.11 -18.90
CA ASN A 638 -6.94 7.18 -17.85
C ASN A 638 -8.35 7.08 -18.46
N PHE A 639 -8.53 6.07 -19.30
CA PHE A 639 -9.78 5.86 -20.05
C PHE A 639 -10.98 5.73 -19.10
N PRO A 640 -12.13 6.38 -19.36
CA PRO A 640 -13.25 6.39 -18.43
C PRO A 640 -14.07 5.09 -18.54
N GLY A 641 -13.60 4.02 -17.90
CA GLY A 641 -14.20 2.68 -17.99
C GLY A 641 -15.67 2.61 -17.56
N HIS A 642 -16.14 3.51 -16.69
CA HIS A 642 -17.55 3.62 -16.31
C HIS A 642 -18.47 4.02 -17.48
N ASN A 643 -17.91 4.55 -18.56
CA ASN A 643 -18.61 4.95 -19.78
C ASN A 643 -18.00 4.28 -21.04
N ALA A 644 -17.39 3.11 -20.86
CA ALA A 644 -16.58 2.45 -21.89
C ALA A 644 -17.32 2.23 -23.21
N GLU A 645 -18.61 1.85 -23.17
CA GLU A 645 -19.39 1.63 -24.39
C GLU A 645 -19.49 2.89 -25.25
N TYR A 646 -19.83 4.03 -24.64
CA TYR A 646 -19.96 5.30 -25.35
C TYR A 646 -18.61 5.77 -25.90
N GLU A 647 -17.54 5.66 -25.12
CA GLU A 647 -16.21 6.08 -25.57
C GLU A 647 -15.65 5.18 -26.67
N ILE A 648 -15.84 3.86 -26.59
CA ILE A 648 -15.41 2.92 -27.63
C ILE A 648 -16.15 3.18 -28.95
N GLN A 649 -17.44 3.52 -28.92
CA GLN A 649 -18.19 3.85 -30.14
C GLN A 649 -17.57 5.03 -30.90
N LYS A 650 -16.95 6.01 -30.21
CA LYS A 650 -16.28 7.14 -30.87
C LYS A 650 -15.05 6.73 -31.67
N LEU A 651 -14.44 5.58 -31.36
CA LEU A 651 -13.29 5.03 -32.10
C LEU A 651 -13.69 4.40 -33.44
N PHE A 652 -14.98 4.12 -33.65
CA PHE A 652 -15.51 3.48 -34.86
C PHE A 652 -16.64 4.30 -35.52
N PRO A 653 -16.36 5.56 -35.94
CA PRO A 653 -17.38 6.47 -36.45
C PRO A 653 -18.13 5.94 -37.69
N ASP A 654 -17.49 5.06 -38.47
CA ASP A 654 -18.01 4.52 -39.73
C ASP A 654 -18.85 3.23 -39.58
N LYS A 655 -19.08 2.74 -38.34
CA LYS A 655 -19.83 1.49 -38.07
C LYS A 655 -21.20 1.73 -37.40
N LYS A 656 -21.81 2.89 -37.62
CA LYS A 656 -23.15 3.22 -37.09
C LYS A 656 -24.26 2.42 -37.73
#